data_AF-A0A8W8JZ75-F1
#
_entry.id   AF-A0A8W8JZ75-F1
#
_cell.length_a   1.000
_cell.length_b   1.000
_cell.length_c   1.000
_cell.angle_alpha   90.00
_cell.angle_beta   90.00
_cell.angle_gamma   90.00
#
_symmetry.space_group_name_H-M   'P 1'
#
loop_
_entity.id
_entity.type
_entity.pdbx_description
1 polymer ?
#
loop_
_entity_poly.entity_id
_entity_poly.type
_entity_poly.pdbx_seq_one_letter_code
_entity_poly.pdbx_strand_id
1 'polypeptide(L)'
;MSSVQYMEFDSRYLPAACISFLFFLFLFKFASPKLSKKIFAKYNDLPEASRIDWDTRVNSSVHAVIVSSMCVYAYLYDDELQTNPIWHNSPTVRTECAVVMGYMLADAVMMTIYYKQIGEVFFYFHHAASIYAYYYVVVYGVMTGFANYRLLAEISTPFVNNRYFFDVLGIKKTDPLGFTNGILMTLSFFAVRILVMPIYWMKVYQVYGTEAFLRTGHVQMVLLVTCVVLDIINLFWFYKMLKGVHKVLRTTLRKMSGRVPTASGSRPRTGARPPGTAAPGLQPGTATRLTTAMNPGTARPGTRGGQTGGGVALSSQITVVDRPMTQQGLGGMKTGVKGSQRMVQDKTYYLGLIRGKLNDLNAENARLKKEIENSSEENSSFLTYEKRAESLASEIRDLQGELGDYNTLVDKLTTDEDIQDVEFDLNDLRANNEREAKKIEDLFEVKKEKEDRIRQLETELDQEKRMADNLVNDMDPDMRQKYFALKDMNEHMLRQLEKSQQELDVLNSKIGNLQEELSMSQVKQEAVRLYDQINDLEIQRDNYLEETRNKQSPAEERERLLKQVKEDNQEIASLERQTNELKEKIENIEEEIRQLDLDIEENQGERNQKYKELKKREETIDEFLNNFEESKGQEMEKLKQTEQNIVSLLEHTSRNMSRFTALPTPQELGTMKEDLEFKTGEMKKSEQTTVGLAAESDKLQSDLQKVEQLEEKINTELVMLKEKTATMEKELEIYSDLSSLKEEAEKKRRKLMDDRVSLQRRRDTFKKTMQQLTSKYEGMKAQLNENETFVQLGNLEKKWQHHEQNNFVMKEFINTKTMECDYRAISKRVSSVISDFNTILQKQMAGKTSM
;
A
#
# COMPACT_ATOMS: atom_id res chain seq x y z
N MET A 1 19.54 -5.54 57.38
CA MET A 1 20.76 -5.48 56.54
C MET A 1 20.49 -6.33 55.31
N SER A 2 19.96 -5.73 54.25
CA SER A 2 19.77 -6.42 52.97
C SER A 2 21.15 -6.50 52.30
N SER A 3 21.69 -7.70 52.17
CA SER A 3 22.93 -7.94 51.42
C SER A 3 22.77 -7.37 50.01
N VAL A 4 23.66 -6.47 49.60
CA VAL A 4 23.68 -5.94 48.24
C VAL A 4 24.10 -7.09 47.32
N GLN A 5 23.15 -7.62 46.54
CA GLN A 5 23.42 -8.67 45.55
C GLN A 5 24.10 -8.06 44.32
N TYR A 6 25.20 -8.67 43.88
CA TYR A 6 25.95 -8.33 42.67
C TYR A 6 25.91 -9.51 41.69
N MET A 7 26.19 -9.26 40.41
CA MET A 7 26.30 -10.30 39.39
C MET A 7 27.53 -11.18 39.68
N GLU A 8 27.30 -12.38 40.19
CA GLU A 8 28.34 -13.39 40.41
C GLU A 8 28.34 -14.41 39.26
N PHE A 9 29.52 -14.68 38.69
CA PHE A 9 29.68 -15.64 37.62
C PHE A 9 29.60 -17.06 38.18
N ASP A 10 28.67 -17.87 37.64
CA ASP A 10 28.47 -19.25 38.05
C ASP A 10 28.36 -20.18 36.83
N SER A 11 29.41 -20.98 36.62
CA SER A 11 29.54 -21.88 35.48
C SER A 11 28.83 -23.23 35.63
N ARG A 12 28.16 -23.51 36.75
CA ARG A 12 27.58 -24.83 37.05
C ARG A 12 26.56 -25.31 36.01
N TYR A 13 25.90 -24.39 35.30
CA TYR A 13 24.85 -24.69 34.33
C TYR A 13 25.35 -24.76 32.88
N LEU A 14 26.59 -24.32 32.60
CA LEU A 14 27.17 -24.41 31.24
C LEU A 14 27.30 -25.87 30.73
N PRO A 15 27.67 -26.87 31.57
CA PRO A 15 27.64 -28.27 31.13
C PRO A 15 26.26 -28.74 30.66
N ALA A 16 25.18 -28.26 31.28
CA ALA A 16 23.82 -28.60 30.86
C ALA A 16 23.51 -28.05 29.45
N ALA A 17 24.01 -26.85 29.13
CA ALA A 17 23.89 -26.30 27.78
C ALA A 17 24.70 -27.09 26.74
N CYS A 18 25.91 -27.55 27.10
CA CYS A 18 26.71 -28.43 26.23
C CYS A 18 26.03 -29.79 25.99
N ILE A 19 25.44 -30.38 27.03
CA ILE A 19 24.67 -31.63 26.91
C ILE A 19 23.46 -31.42 26.01
N SER A 20 22.71 -30.32 26.19
CA SER A 20 21.58 -29.94 25.33
C SER A 20 22.02 -29.78 23.87
N PHE A 21 23.11 -29.07 23.61
CA PHE A 21 23.68 -28.90 22.27
C PHE A 21 23.98 -30.24 21.59
N LEU A 22 24.69 -31.14 22.28
CA LEU A 22 25.01 -32.47 21.75
C LEU A 22 23.76 -33.33 21.55
N PHE A 23 22.79 -33.23 22.46
CA PHE A 23 21.52 -33.94 22.37
C PHE A 23 20.73 -33.52 21.12
N PHE A 24 20.57 -32.23 20.88
CA PHE A 24 19.81 -31.72 19.73
C PHE A 24 20.54 -31.97 18.39
N LEU A 25 21.89 -31.95 18.36
CA LEU A 25 22.65 -32.40 17.18
C LEU A 25 22.47 -33.91 16.91
N PHE A 26 22.48 -34.74 17.96
CA PHE A 26 22.22 -36.16 17.84
C PHE A 26 20.78 -36.45 17.38
N LEU A 27 19.82 -35.70 17.94
CA LEU A 27 18.40 -35.82 17.61
C LEU A 27 18.18 -35.51 16.13
N PHE A 28 18.71 -34.39 15.63
CA PHE A 28 18.60 -34.02 14.23
C PHE A 28 19.33 -35.00 13.29
N LYS A 29 20.59 -35.36 13.59
CA LYS A 29 21.42 -36.15 12.67
C LYS A 29 21.02 -37.63 12.61
N PHE A 30 20.56 -38.20 13.72
CA PHE A 30 20.37 -39.64 13.84
C PHE A 30 18.96 -40.06 14.24
N ALA A 31 18.40 -39.49 15.31
CA ALA A 31 17.14 -40.00 15.86
C ALA A 31 15.92 -39.58 15.03
N SER A 32 15.81 -38.32 14.63
CA SER A 32 14.69 -37.81 13.82
C SER A 32 14.59 -38.52 12.47
N PRO A 33 15.67 -38.65 11.66
CA PRO A 33 15.57 -39.36 10.37
C PRO A 33 15.20 -40.83 10.54
N LYS A 34 15.77 -41.54 11.54
CA LYS A 34 15.46 -42.96 11.77
C LYS A 34 14.02 -43.17 12.22
N LEU A 35 13.53 -42.33 13.12
CA LEU A 35 12.18 -42.43 13.65
C LEU A 35 11.14 -41.99 12.62
N SER A 36 11.39 -40.89 11.90
CA SER A 36 10.50 -40.38 10.86
C SER A 36 10.36 -41.36 9.70
N LYS A 37 11.45 -42.00 9.24
CA LYS A 37 11.39 -43.08 8.24
C LYS A 37 10.53 -44.27 8.66
N LYS A 38 10.50 -44.58 9.96
CA LYS A 38 9.75 -45.72 10.51
C LYS A 38 8.27 -45.40 10.74
N ILE A 39 7.96 -44.19 11.19
CA ILE A 39 6.60 -43.79 11.56
C ILE A 39 5.82 -43.24 10.35
N PHE A 40 6.48 -42.46 9.48
CA PHE A 40 5.82 -41.75 8.38
C PHE A 40 6.34 -42.26 7.04
N ALA A 41 5.55 -43.09 6.36
CA ALA A 41 5.91 -43.64 5.05
C ALA A 41 6.28 -42.54 4.03
N LYS A 42 5.51 -41.44 4.03
CA LYS A 42 5.69 -40.28 3.14
C LYS A 42 7.01 -39.55 3.33
N TYR A 43 7.68 -39.68 4.49
CA TYR A 43 9.00 -39.06 4.72
C TYR A 43 10.06 -39.60 3.75
N ASN A 44 9.93 -40.86 3.31
CA ASN A 44 10.86 -41.45 2.34
C ASN A 44 10.73 -40.81 0.95
N ASP A 45 9.55 -40.28 0.63
CA ASP A 45 9.23 -39.67 -0.66
C ASP A 45 9.61 -38.18 -0.73
N LEU A 46 10.01 -37.58 0.40
CA LEU A 46 10.33 -36.16 0.47
C LEU A 46 11.68 -35.85 -0.19
N PRO A 47 11.80 -34.72 -0.93
CA PRO A 47 13.08 -34.18 -1.37
C PRO A 47 14.02 -33.93 -0.18
N GLU A 48 15.33 -33.94 -0.44
CA GLU A 48 16.35 -33.75 0.62
C GLU A 48 16.16 -32.46 1.42
N ALA A 49 15.85 -31.35 0.75
CA ALA A 49 15.57 -30.07 1.42
C ALA A 49 14.35 -30.15 2.36
N SER A 50 13.27 -30.83 1.94
CA SER A 50 12.06 -31.00 2.76
C SER A 50 12.26 -31.98 3.92
N ARG A 51 13.16 -32.97 3.78
CA ARG A 51 13.57 -33.86 4.89
C ARG A 51 14.37 -33.09 5.94
N ILE A 52 15.27 -32.22 5.51
CA ILE A 52 16.03 -31.35 6.41
C ILE A 52 15.08 -30.43 7.19
N ASP A 53 14.14 -29.74 6.53
CA ASP A 53 13.15 -28.90 7.24
C ASP A 53 12.24 -29.72 8.19
N TRP A 54 11.87 -30.94 7.78
CA TRP A 54 11.13 -31.87 8.64
C TRP A 54 11.91 -32.19 9.92
N ASP A 55 13.16 -32.59 9.81
CA ASP A 55 13.99 -32.99 10.94
C ASP A 55 14.31 -31.79 11.86
N THR A 56 14.51 -30.58 11.32
CA THR A 56 14.65 -29.35 12.10
C THR A 56 13.40 -29.05 12.92
N ARG A 57 12.20 -29.25 12.35
CA ARG A 57 10.92 -29.05 13.05
C ARG A 57 10.63 -30.11 14.11
N VAL A 58 11.12 -31.34 13.94
CA VAL A 58 11.08 -32.36 14.99
C VAL A 58 11.94 -31.91 16.17
N ASN A 59 13.15 -31.41 15.87
CA ASN A 59 14.07 -30.87 16.88
C ASN A 59 13.42 -29.72 17.68
N SER A 60 12.84 -28.74 16.97
CA SER A 60 12.11 -27.61 17.55
C SER A 60 10.91 -28.05 18.40
N SER A 61 10.15 -29.04 17.94
CA SER A 61 9.00 -29.58 18.71
C SER A 61 9.43 -30.25 20.01
N VAL A 62 10.51 -31.04 20.01
CA VAL A 62 11.05 -31.69 21.22
C VAL A 62 11.58 -30.64 22.19
N HIS A 63 12.33 -29.65 21.71
CA HIS A 63 12.79 -28.51 22.50
C HIS A 63 11.61 -27.80 23.18
N ALA A 64 10.60 -27.43 22.39
CA ALA A 64 9.45 -26.70 22.88
C ALA A 64 8.69 -27.47 23.96
N VAL A 65 8.51 -28.79 23.82
CA VAL A 65 7.86 -29.62 24.85
C VAL A 65 8.67 -29.65 26.14
N ILE A 66 9.99 -29.84 26.05
CA ILE A 66 10.88 -29.89 27.24
C ILE A 66 10.83 -28.54 27.97
N VAL A 67 11.08 -27.45 27.26
CA VAL A 67 11.16 -26.10 27.84
C VAL A 67 9.81 -25.64 28.37
N SER A 68 8.72 -25.85 27.63
CA SER A 68 7.38 -25.52 28.10
C SER A 68 7.01 -26.24 29.40
N SER A 69 7.39 -27.52 29.53
CA SER A 69 7.13 -28.30 30.74
C SER A 69 7.88 -27.73 31.95
N MET A 70 9.16 -27.38 31.76
CA MET A 70 9.98 -26.77 32.79
C MET A 70 9.49 -25.36 33.17
N CYS A 71 9.10 -24.58 32.17
CA CYS A 71 8.62 -23.20 32.33
C CYS A 71 7.32 -23.15 33.14
N VAL A 72 6.35 -24.03 32.82
CA VAL A 72 5.11 -24.17 33.60
C VAL A 72 5.40 -24.65 35.02
N TYR A 73 6.33 -25.60 35.20
CA TYR A 73 6.74 -26.05 36.53
C TYR A 73 7.37 -24.91 37.36
N ALA A 74 8.29 -24.14 36.77
CA ALA A 74 8.88 -22.96 37.42
C ALA A 74 7.81 -21.92 37.77
N TYR A 75 6.86 -21.67 36.86
CA TYR A 75 5.81 -20.68 37.09
C TYR A 75 4.83 -21.06 38.21
N LEU A 76 4.53 -22.35 38.39
CA LEU A 76 3.57 -22.83 39.38
C LEU A 76 4.16 -23.08 40.77
N TYR A 77 5.45 -23.41 40.86
CA TYR A 77 6.07 -23.86 42.12
C TYR A 77 7.16 -22.93 42.66
N ASP A 78 7.58 -21.91 41.90
CA ASP A 78 8.58 -20.93 42.33
C ASP A 78 7.92 -19.55 42.54
N ASP A 79 7.32 -19.35 43.72
CA ASP A 79 6.59 -18.12 44.06
C ASP A 79 7.48 -16.86 44.06
N GLU A 80 8.79 -17.03 44.30
CA GLU A 80 9.77 -15.95 44.30
C GLU A 80 10.04 -15.38 42.90
N LEU A 81 9.71 -16.15 41.85
CA LEU A 81 9.86 -15.73 40.46
C LEU A 81 8.97 -14.53 40.10
N GLN A 82 7.82 -14.41 40.76
CA GLN A 82 6.88 -13.30 40.53
C GLN A 82 7.16 -12.09 41.41
N THR A 83 7.67 -12.31 42.62
CA THR A 83 7.90 -11.25 43.63
C THR A 83 9.27 -10.58 43.48
N ASN A 84 10.30 -11.31 43.04
CA ASN A 84 11.64 -10.78 42.75
C ASN A 84 12.13 -11.22 41.35
N PRO A 85 11.53 -10.69 40.27
CA PRO A 85 11.79 -11.17 38.90
C PRO A 85 13.22 -10.86 38.37
N ILE A 86 13.98 -10.01 39.05
CA ILE A 86 15.30 -9.54 38.61
C ILE A 86 16.44 -10.33 39.27
N TRP A 87 16.40 -10.50 40.60
CA TRP A 87 17.55 -11.01 41.36
C TRP A 87 17.30 -12.39 41.98
N HIS A 88 16.14 -13.00 41.72
CA HIS A 88 15.87 -14.37 42.16
C HIS A 88 16.67 -15.39 41.34
N ASN A 89 17.48 -16.20 42.01
CA ASN A 89 18.32 -17.21 41.37
C ASN A 89 17.60 -18.56 41.38
N SER A 90 16.70 -18.78 40.42
CA SER A 90 15.96 -20.03 40.27
C SER A 90 16.78 -21.10 39.53
N PRO A 91 17.12 -22.25 40.17
CA PRO A 91 17.84 -23.34 39.52
C PRO A 91 17.08 -23.92 38.31
N THR A 92 15.75 -23.96 38.40
CA THR A 92 14.87 -24.46 37.34
C THR A 92 14.98 -23.57 36.10
N VAL A 93 14.85 -22.25 36.27
CA VAL A 93 14.93 -21.28 35.16
C VAL A 93 16.33 -21.22 34.55
N ARG A 94 17.38 -21.38 35.34
CA ARG A 94 18.75 -21.45 34.80
C ARG A 94 18.98 -22.72 34.00
N THR A 95 18.39 -23.84 34.42
CA THR A 95 18.48 -25.11 33.70
C THR A 95 17.69 -25.06 32.38
N GLU A 96 16.47 -24.54 32.36
CA GLU A 96 15.71 -24.38 31.11
C GLU A 96 16.42 -23.41 30.15
N CYS A 97 16.97 -22.28 30.63
CA CYS A 97 17.71 -21.33 29.79
C CYS A 97 18.99 -21.98 29.23
N ALA A 98 19.63 -22.88 29.98
CA ALA A 98 20.77 -23.66 29.50
C ALA A 98 20.33 -24.63 28.39
N VAL A 99 19.18 -25.28 28.54
CA VAL A 99 18.60 -26.14 27.49
C VAL A 99 18.32 -25.34 26.21
N VAL A 100 17.67 -24.17 26.34
CA VAL A 100 17.37 -23.26 25.23
C VAL A 100 18.64 -22.79 24.55
N MET A 101 19.65 -22.37 25.31
CA MET A 101 20.94 -21.93 24.76
C MET A 101 21.62 -23.05 23.97
N GLY A 102 21.63 -24.29 24.48
CA GLY A 102 22.18 -25.44 23.77
C GLY A 102 21.41 -25.77 22.48
N TYR A 103 20.08 -25.71 22.51
CA TYR A 103 19.24 -25.87 21.32
C TYR A 103 19.53 -24.79 20.27
N MET A 104 19.55 -23.52 20.65
CA MET A 104 19.78 -22.39 19.74
C MET A 104 21.18 -22.45 19.10
N LEU A 105 22.19 -22.92 19.84
CA LEU A 105 23.53 -23.17 19.28
C LEU A 105 23.51 -24.32 18.27
N ALA A 106 22.78 -25.41 18.55
CA ALA A 106 22.63 -26.51 17.61
C ALA A 106 21.89 -26.05 16.34
N ASP A 107 20.84 -25.24 16.49
CA ASP A 107 20.07 -24.68 15.38
C ASP A 107 20.92 -23.75 14.51
N ALA A 108 21.72 -22.86 15.11
CA ALA A 108 22.67 -22.02 14.37
C ALA A 108 23.71 -22.85 13.57
N VAL A 109 24.19 -23.97 14.13
CA VAL A 109 25.09 -24.90 13.41
C VAL A 109 24.36 -25.59 12.25
N MET A 110 23.12 -26.03 12.45
CA MET A 110 22.32 -26.64 11.39
C MET A 110 22.03 -25.64 10.26
N MET A 111 21.64 -24.41 10.62
CA MET A 111 21.42 -23.33 9.66
C MET A 111 22.68 -22.99 8.86
N THR A 112 23.87 -22.96 9.48
CA THR A 112 25.13 -22.71 8.76
C THR A 112 25.51 -23.84 7.81
N ILE A 113 25.31 -25.10 8.21
CA ILE A 113 25.60 -26.26 7.36
C ILE A 113 24.63 -26.34 6.17
N TYR A 114 23.35 -26.08 6.40
CA TYR A 114 22.28 -26.17 5.40
C TYR A 114 21.78 -24.79 4.95
N TYR A 115 22.69 -23.83 4.80
CA TYR A 115 22.38 -22.43 4.51
C TYR A 115 21.56 -22.27 3.22
N LYS A 116 21.85 -23.05 2.17
CA LYS A 116 21.11 -23.00 0.90
C LYS A 116 19.63 -23.39 1.02
N GLN A 117 19.25 -24.12 2.06
CA GLN A 117 17.89 -24.61 2.28
C GLN A 117 17.15 -23.83 3.37
N ILE A 118 17.87 -23.21 4.33
CA ILE A 118 17.30 -22.65 5.57
C ILE A 118 17.67 -21.16 5.77
N GLY A 119 18.75 -20.67 5.16
CA GLY A 119 19.44 -19.46 5.57
C GLY A 119 18.81 -18.16 5.10
N GLU A 120 18.08 -17.48 5.98
CA GLU A 120 17.90 -16.02 5.91
C GLU A 120 18.75 -15.35 6.99
N VAL A 121 19.49 -14.29 6.62
CA VAL A 121 20.44 -13.57 7.50
C VAL A 121 19.76 -13.06 8.79
N PHE A 122 18.48 -12.69 8.70
CA PHE A 122 17.69 -12.23 9.84
C PHE A 122 17.64 -13.23 11.01
N PHE A 123 17.53 -14.53 10.72
CA PHE A 123 17.45 -15.55 11.76
C PHE A 123 18.77 -15.69 12.54
N TYR A 124 19.93 -15.40 11.93
CA TYR A 124 21.21 -15.42 12.65
C TYR A 124 21.29 -14.32 13.71
N PHE A 125 20.86 -13.10 13.38
CA PHE A 125 20.81 -12.01 14.36
C PHE A 125 19.84 -12.33 15.50
N HIS A 126 18.69 -12.92 15.19
CA HIS A 126 17.73 -13.38 16.20
C HIS A 126 18.32 -14.44 17.15
N HIS A 127 19.01 -15.45 16.60
CA HIS A 127 19.64 -16.51 17.41
C HIS A 127 20.79 -15.95 18.25
N ALA A 128 21.66 -15.12 17.68
CA ALA A 128 22.77 -14.51 18.40
C ALA A 128 22.28 -13.65 19.58
N ALA A 129 21.25 -12.82 19.36
CA ALA A 129 20.69 -11.98 20.40
C ALA A 129 19.99 -12.80 21.50
N SER A 130 19.29 -13.88 21.14
CA SER A 130 18.64 -14.80 22.08
C SER A 130 19.65 -15.60 22.91
N ILE A 131 20.69 -16.16 22.26
CA ILE A 131 21.80 -16.85 22.94
C ILE A 131 22.48 -15.92 23.93
N TYR A 132 22.76 -14.67 23.52
CA TYR A 132 23.36 -13.68 24.39
C TYR A 132 22.46 -13.34 25.59
N ALA A 133 21.16 -13.14 25.39
CA ALA A 133 20.21 -12.89 26.48
C ALA A 133 20.14 -14.05 27.49
N TYR A 134 19.98 -15.29 27.01
CA TYR A 134 19.90 -16.46 27.89
C TYR A 134 21.24 -16.81 28.54
N TYR A 135 22.37 -16.53 27.89
CA TYR A 135 23.70 -16.70 28.49
C TYR A 135 23.84 -15.92 29.81
N TYR A 136 23.35 -14.67 29.87
CA TYR A 136 23.39 -13.89 31.10
C TYR A 136 22.54 -14.49 32.22
N VAL A 137 21.36 -15.02 31.89
CA VAL A 137 20.50 -15.70 32.87
C VAL A 137 21.17 -16.97 33.38
N VAL A 138 21.77 -17.76 32.47
CA VAL A 138 22.46 -19.01 32.81
C VAL A 138 23.68 -18.77 33.68
N VAL A 139 24.47 -17.74 33.42
CA VAL A 139 25.76 -17.51 34.10
C VAL A 139 25.61 -16.68 35.38
N TYR A 140 24.80 -15.63 35.35
CA TYR A 140 24.69 -14.68 36.46
C TYR A 140 23.42 -14.85 37.30
N GLY A 141 22.45 -15.66 36.85
CA GLY A 141 21.21 -15.91 37.59
C GLY A 141 20.32 -14.68 37.76
N VAL A 142 20.44 -13.70 36.87
CA VAL A 142 19.64 -12.46 36.87
C VAL A 142 18.51 -12.54 35.83
N MET A 143 17.45 -11.76 36.04
CA MET A 143 16.27 -11.65 35.16
C MET A 143 15.53 -12.98 34.92
N THR A 144 15.64 -13.94 35.83
CA THR A 144 15.01 -15.27 35.72
C THR A 144 13.50 -15.19 35.55
N GLY A 145 12.84 -14.27 36.26
CA GLY A 145 11.39 -14.05 36.11
C GLY A 145 11.03 -13.63 34.69
N PHE A 146 11.74 -12.65 34.13
CA PHE A 146 11.50 -12.18 32.76
C PHE A 146 11.83 -13.24 31.71
N ALA A 147 12.90 -14.02 31.91
CA ALA A 147 13.28 -15.12 31.02
C ALA A 147 12.19 -16.21 30.97
N ASN A 148 11.74 -16.68 32.14
CA ASN A 148 10.68 -17.69 32.23
C ASN A 148 9.38 -17.21 31.58
N TYR A 149 8.98 -15.95 31.82
CA TYR A 149 7.80 -15.36 31.17
C TYR A 149 7.89 -15.38 29.64
N ARG A 150 9.08 -15.23 29.07
CA ARG A 150 9.28 -15.27 27.62
C ARG A 150 9.31 -16.69 27.06
N LEU A 151 9.79 -17.65 27.84
CA LEU A 151 9.80 -19.06 27.47
C LEU A 151 8.40 -19.69 27.45
N LEU A 152 7.38 -19.09 28.09
CA LEU A 152 5.98 -19.50 27.92
C LEU A 152 5.52 -19.49 26.46
N ALA A 153 6.14 -18.67 25.61
CA ALA A 153 5.85 -18.62 24.17
C ALA A 153 6.07 -19.97 23.46
N GLU A 154 6.93 -20.84 24.01
CA GLU A 154 7.23 -22.16 23.45
C GLU A 154 6.05 -23.14 23.52
N ILE A 155 5.06 -22.90 24.40
CA ILE A 155 3.87 -23.75 24.53
C ILE A 155 3.11 -23.84 23.20
N SER A 156 3.15 -22.78 22.38
CA SER A 156 2.48 -22.72 21.08
C SER A 156 3.28 -23.39 19.94
N THR A 157 4.60 -23.52 20.08
CA THR A 157 5.52 -23.97 19.02
C THR A 157 5.19 -25.36 18.46
N PRO A 158 4.83 -26.38 19.27
CA PRO A 158 4.46 -27.70 18.75
C PRO A 158 3.25 -27.65 17.80
N PHE A 159 2.24 -26.83 18.09
CA PHE A 159 1.06 -26.70 17.23
C PHE A 159 1.37 -26.01 15.90
N VAL A 160 2.33 -25.07 15.92
CA VAL A 160 2.85 -24.41 14.71
C VAL A 160 3.60 -25.42 13.84
N ASN A 161 4.44 -26.26 14.43
CA ASN A 161 5.16 -27.31 13.69
C ASN A 161 4.23 -28.41 13.17
N ASN A 162 3.22 -28.81 13.94
CA ASN A 162 2.19 -29.77 13.50
C ASN A 162 1.44 -29.30 12.25
N ARG A 163 1.21 -28.00 12.11
CA ARG A 163 0.59 -27.45 10.89
C ARG A 163 1.44 -27.75 9.65
N TYR A 164 2.77 -27.63 9.74
CA TYR A 164 3.66 -28.00 8.65
C TYR A 164 3.64 -29.52 8.41
N PHE A 165 3.76 -30.33 9.47
CA PHE A 165 3.73 -31.79 9.34
C PHE A 165 2.45 -32.27 8.65
N PHE A 166 1.29 -31.70 8.98
CA PHE A 166 0.03 -32.02 8.33
C PHE A 166 -0.02 -31.64 6.86
N ASP A 167 0.54 -30.49 6.49
CA ASP A 167 0.62 -30.04 5.10
C ASP A 167 1.50 -31.00 4.27
N VAL A 168 2.67 -31.35 4.79
CA VAL A 168 3.58 -32.31 4.16
C VAL A 168 2.96 -33.70 4.07
N LEU A 169 2.24 -34.15 5.11
CA LEU A 169 1.50 -35.42 5.09
C LEU A 169 0.30 -35.40 4.11
N GLY A 170 -0.12 -34.23 3.63
CA GLY A 170 -1.24 -34.07 2.69
C GLY A 170 -2.60 -34.06 3.38
N ILE A 171 -2.63 -33.82 4.69
CA ILE A 171 -3.85 -33.67 5.48
C ILE A 171 -4.47 -32.31 5.11
N LYS A 172 -5.66 -32.34 4.51
CA LYS A 172 -6.36 -31.13 4.07
C LYS A 172 -6.73 -30.28 5.28
N LYS A 173 -6.73 -28.96 5.12
CA LYS A 173 -7.15 -27.99 6.17
C LYS A 173 -8.61 -28.14 6.62
N THR A 174 -9.42 -28.87 5.84
CA THR A 174 -10.82 -29.22 6.14
C THR A 174 -10.97 -30.54 6.89
N ASP A 175 -9.91 -31.34 7.00
CA ASP A 175 -9.89 -32.56 7.78
C ASP A 175 -9.99 -32.20 9.28
N PRO A 176 -10.81 -32.91 10.09
CA PRO A 176 -10.92 -32.69 11.53
C PRO A 176 -9.57 -32.52 12.25
N LEU A 177 -8.54 -33.29 11.88
CA LEU A 177 -7.21 -33.19 12.51
C LEU A 177 -6.52 -31.87 12.17
N GLY A 178 -6.51 -31.49 10.88
CA GLY A 178 -5.92 -30.24 10.41
C GLY A 178 -6.64 -29.01 10.96
N PHE A 179 -7.97 -29.06 11.02
CA PHE A 179 -8.82 -28.00 11.54
C PHE A 179 -8.63 -27.81 13.06
N THR A 180 -8.66 -28.91 13.82
CA THR A 180 -8.48 -28.88 15.28
C THR A 180 -7.10 -28.33 15.66
N ASN A 181 -6.04 -28.78 14.99
CA ASN A 181 -4.70 -28.21 15.22
C ASN A 181 -4.64 -26.74 14.82
N GLY A 182 -5.31 -26.30 13.76
CA GLY A 182 -5.41 -24.90 13.40
C GLY A 182 -6.03 -24.02 14.51
N ILE A 183 -7.09 -24.52 15.16
CA ILE A 183 -7.71 -23.86 16.32
C ILE A 183 -6.76 -23.87 17.51
N LEU A 184 -6.20 -25.03 17.88
CA LEU A 184 -5.27 -25.16 19.02
C LEU A 184 -4.03 -24.28 18.85
N MET A 185 -3.47 -24.22 17.64
CA MET A 185 -2.36 -23.33 17.29
C MET A 185 -2.76 -21.87 17.51
N THR A 186 -3.93 -21.44 17.03
CA THR A 186 -4.37 -20.03 17.16
C THR A 186 -4.66 -19.66 18.63
N LEU A 187 -5.35 -20.53 19.36
CA LEU A 187 -5.69 -20.32 20.78
C LEU A 187 -4.45 -20.31 21.67
N SER A 188 -3.56 -21.29 21.50
CA SER A 188 -2.30 -21.34 22.27
C SER A 188 -1.41 -20.14 21.95
N PHE A 189 -1.26 -19.77 20.68
CA PHE A 189 -0.46 -18.61 20.29
C PHE A 189 -1.03 -17.31 20.88
N PHE A 190 -2.36 -17.12 20.84
CA PHE A 190 -3.00 -15.99 21.49
C PHE A 190 -2.76 -15.97 23.00
N ALA A 191 -3.00 -17.11 23.67
CA ALA A 191 -2.94 -17.20 25.12
C ALA A 191 -1.53 -16.98 25.68
N VAL A 192 -0.50 -17.61 25.09
CA VAL A 192 0.85 -17.60 25.67
C VAL A 192 1.78 -16.57 25.04
N ARG A 193 1.45 -16.03 23.85
CA ARG A 193 2.26 -14.98 23.21
C ARG A 193 1.59 -13.62 23.24
N ILE A 194 0.30 -13.50 22.94
CA ILE A 194 -0.36 -12.19 22.80
C ILE A 194 -0.91 -11.67 24.14
N LEU A 195 -1.67 -12.48 24.87
CA LEU A 195 -2.24 -12.08 26.18
C LEU A 195 -1.18 -11.85 27.25
N VAL A 196 -0.03 -12.52 27.15
CA VAL A 196 1.08 -12.36 28.10
C VAL A 196 1.84 -11.04 27.87
N MET A 197 1.82 -10.46 26.66
CA MET A 197 2.57 -9.23 26.35
C MET A 197 2.22 -8.04 27.27
N PRO A 198 0.94 -7.65 27.47
CA PRO A 198 0.62 -6.54 28.37
C PRO A 198 1.08 -6.78 29.82
N ILE A 199 0.95 -8.02 30.31
CA ILE A 199 1.36 -8.41 31.66
C ILE A 199 2.89 -8.29 31.79
N TYR A 200 3.62 -8.77 30.78
CA TYR A 200 5.08 -8.66 30.74
C TYR A 200 5.53 -7.19 30.77
N TRP A 201 4.98 -6.35 29.89
CA TRP A 201 5.37 -4.94 29.81
C TRP A 201 4.96 -4.12 31.04
N MET A 202 3.85 -4.49 31.70
CA MET A 202 3.48 -3.92 32.99
C MET A 202 4.54 -4.24 34.06
N LYS A 203 5.03 -5.49 34.12
CA LYS A 203 6.10 -5.88 35.04
C LYS A 203 7.44 -5.20 34.72
N VAL A 204 7.77 -5.05 33.44
CA VAL A 204 8.94 -4.27 33.03
C VAL A 204 8.80 -2.82 33.48
N TYR A 205 7.64 -2.19 33.26
CA TYR A 205 7.37 -0.81 33.66
C TYR A 205 7.49 -0.59 35.17
N GLN A 206 6.99 -1.53 35.99
CA GLN A 206 7.10 -1.47 37.46
C GLN A 206 8.55 -1.51 37.95
N VAL A 207 9.41 -2.20 37.21
CA VAL A 207 10.82 -2.41 37.54
C VAL A 207 11.71 -1.34 36.90
N TYR A 208 11.25 -0.70 35.83
CA TYR A 208 12.00 0.28 35.05
C TYR A 208 12.37 1.50 35.90
N GLY A 209 13.66 1.88 35.88
CA GLY A 209 14.19 2.99 36.67
C GLY A 209 14.45 2.67 38.15
N THR A 210 14.16 1.46 38.63
CA THR A 210 14.54 1.05 40.00
C THR A 210 16.06 0.81 40.10
N GLU A 211 16.63 1.01 41.29
CA GLU A 211 18.04 0.74 41.55
C GLU A 211 18.40 -0.73 41.30
N ALA A 212 17.46 -1.66 41.49
CA ALA A 212 17.64 -3.07 41.22
C ALA A 212 17.77 -3.37 39.72
N PHE A 213 17.01 -2.67 38.87
CA PHE A 213 17.08 -2.82 37.40
C PHE A 213 18.34 -2.16 36.83
N LEU A 214 18.66 -0.93 37.26
CA LEU A 214 19.85 -0.20 36.80
C LEU A 214 21.16 -0.94 37.13
N ARG A 215 21.21 -1.68 38.24
CA ARG A 215 22.35 -2.51 38.63
C ARG A 215 22.67 -3.65 37.66
N THR A 216 21.75 -4.04 36.79
CA THR A 216 21.98 -5.08 35.78
C THR A 216 22.81 -4.58 34.57
N GLY A 217 23.07 -3.27 34.47
CA GLY A 217 24.00 -2.70 33.49
C GLY A 217 23.48 -2.77 32.06
N HIS A 218 24.31 -3.21 31.11
CA HIS A 218 23.95 -3.30 29.69
C HIS A 218 22.95 -4.42 29.39
N VAL A 219 22.83 -5.42 30.27
CA VAL A 219 21.92 -6.57 30.12
C VAL A 219 20.45 -6.11 30.01
N GLN A 220 20.10 -5.00 30.66
CA GLN A 220 18.77 -4.40 30.58
C GLN A 220 18.37 -4.04 29.14
N MET A 221 19.30 -3.49 28.35
CA MET A 221 19.02 -3.04 26.98
C MET A 221 18.84 -4.21 26.04
N VAL A 222 19.65 -5.25 26.21
CA VAL A 222 19.56 -6.49 25.44
C VAL A 222 18.22 -7.15 25.65
N LEU A 223 17.78 -7.28 26.91
CA LEU A 223 16.50 -7.89 27.23
C LEU A 223 15.31 -7.06 26.69
N LEU A 224 15.36 -5.73 26.79
CA LEU A 224 14.32 -4.85 26.27
C LEU A 224 14.22 -4.90 24.75
N VAL A 225 15.32 -4.69 24.03
CA VAL A 225 15.34 -4.61 22.56
C VAL A 225 14.95 -5.94 21.94
N THR A 226 15.50 -7.05 22.43
CA THR A 226 15.15 -8.38 21.91
C THR A 226 13.66 -8.67 22.12
N CYS A 227 13.10 -8.38 23.29
CA CYS A 227 11.69 -8.61 23.57
C CYS A 227 10.76 -7.76 22.68
N VAL A 228 11.09 -6.50 22.40
CA VAL A 228 10.31 -5.66 21.48
C VAL A 228 10.28 -6.26 20.07
N VAL A 229 11.44 -6.68 19.55
CA VAL A 229 11.54 -7.28 18.21
C VAL A 229 10.71 -8.57 18.13
N LEU A 230 10.83 -9.44 19.15
CA LEU A 230 10.03 -10.67 19.25
C LEU A 230 8.52 -10.38 19.28
N ASP A 231 8.10 -9.33 19.99
CA ASP A 231 6.67 -8.97 20.09
C ASP A 231 6.11 -8.47 18.75
N ILE A 232 6.87 -7.67 18.00
CA ILE A 232 6.49 -7.22 16.65
C ILE A 232 6.30 -8.43 15.72
N ILE A 233 7.24 -9.38 15.74
CA ILE A 233 7.17 -10.61 14.95
C ILE A 233 5.94 -11.44 15.34
N ASN A 234 5.69 -11.59 16.65
CA ASN A 234 4.54 -12.35 17.14
C ASN A 234 3.19 -11.71 16.76
N LEU A 235 3.08 -10.37 16.82
CA LEU A 235 1.89 -9.65 16.37
C LEU A 235 1.64 -9.83 14.87
N PHE A 236 2.71 -9.75 14.05
CA PHE A 236 2.63 -9.99 12.62
C PHE A 236 2.13 -11.41 12.28
N TRP A 237 2.66 -12.43 12.95
CA TRP A 237 2.22 -13.81 12.74
C TRP A 237 0.79 -14.04 13.22
N PHE A 238 0.41 -13.46 14.36
CA PHE A 238 -0.96 -13.56 14.87
C PHE A 238 -1.98 -12.92 13.91
N TYR A 239 -1.66 -11.76 13.35
CA TYR A 239 -2.47 -11.14 12.29
C TYR A 239 -2.65 -12.09 11.09
N LYS A 240 -1.57 -12.73 10.62
CA LYS A 240 -1.65 -13.72 9.53
C LYS A 240 -2.52 -14.93 9.92
N MET A 241 -2.44 -15.40 11.16
CA MET A 241 -3.28 -16.50 11.66
C MET A 241 -4.76 -16.12 11.69
N LEU A 242 -5.12 -14.94 12.20
CA LEU A 242 -6.50 -14.44 12.21
C LEU A 242 -7.07 -14.33 10.79
N LYS A 243 -6.29 -13.82 9.84
CA LYS A 243 -6.70 -13.78 8.42
C LYS A 243 -6.96 -15.17 7.86
N GLY A 244 -6.13 -16.15 8.24
CA GLY A 244 -6.29 -17.56 7.88
C GLY A 244 -7.58 -18.18 8.45
N VAL A 245 -7.81 -18.00 9.76
CA VAL A 245 -9.03 -18.49 10.44
C VAL A 245 -10.28 -17.83 9.85
N HIS A 246 -10.26 -16.52 9.62
CA HIS A 246 -11.36 -15.79 9.01
C HIS A 246 -11.71 -16.33 7.61
N LYS A 247 -10.70 -16.66 6.79
CA LYS A 247 -10.89 -17.27 5.47
C LYS A 247 -11.55 -18.65 5.57
N VAL A 248 -11.12 -19.50 6.52
CA VAL A 248 -11.69 -20.84 6.73
C VAL A 248 -13.11 -20.74 7.30
N LEU A 249 -13.34 -19.91 8.32
CA LEU A 249 -14.65 -19.73 8.94
C LEU A 249 -15.68 -19.19 7.93
N ARG A 250 -15.29 -18.23 7.08
CA ARG A 250 -16.12 -17.73 5.99
C ARG A 250 -16.47 -18.84 4.97
N THR A 251 -15.55 -19.76 4.72
CA THR A 251 -15.77 -20.89 3.79
C THR A 251 -16.65 -21.98 4.42
N THR A 252 -16.47 -22.28 5.71
CA THR A 252 -17.25 -23.29 6.45
C THR A 252 -18.66 -22.80 6.76
N LEU A 253 -18.84 -21.54 7.18
CA LEU A 253 -20.17 -20.93 7.36
C LEU A 253 -20.96 -20.91 6.05
N ARG A 254 -20.28 -20.65 4.92
CA ARG A 254 -20.87 -20.70 3.58
C ARG A 254 -21.25 -22.12 3.14
N LYS A 255 -20.58 -23.16 3.67
CA LYS A 255 -20.95 -24.58 3.47
C LYS A 255 -22.06 -25.07 4.41
N MET A 256 -22.08 -24.64 5.67
CA MET A 256 -23.11 -25.04 6.65
C MET A 256 -24.45 -24.34 6.42
N SER A 257 -24.44 -23.15 5.82
CA SER A 257 -25.67 -22.41 5.48
C SER A 257 -26.47 -23.01 4.31
N GLY A 258 -26.03 -24.11 3.67
CA GLY A 258 -26.75 -24.74 2.56
C GLY A 258 -27.04 -23.82 1.37
N ARG A 259 -26.39 -22.66 1.29
CA ARG A 259 -26.71 -21.61 0.33
C ARG A 259 -25.77 -21.73 -0.87
N VAL A 260 -26.32 -22.17 -2.00
CA VAL A 260 -25.71 -22.04 -3.32
C VAL A 260 -25.21 -20.59 -3.47
N PRO A 261 -23.99 -20.34 -3.95
CA PRO A 261 -23.45 -18.99 -3.99
C PRO A 261 -24.21 -18.16 -5.04
N THR A 262 -25.18 -17.38 -4.59
CA THR A 262 -25.77 -16.28 -5.37
C THR A 262 -24.72 -15.19 -5.54
N ALA A 263 -24.34 -14.95 -6.79
CA ALA A 263 -23.53 -13.82 -7.17
C ALA A 263 -24.43 -12.58 -7.24
N SER A 264 -24.34 -11.69 -6.25
CA SER A 264 -24.71 -10.28 -6.42
C SER A 264 -23.88 -9.43 -5.46
N GLY A 265 -23.41 -8.23 -5.79
CA GLY A 265 -23.66 -7.46 -6.99
C GLY A 265 -22.50 -6.51 -7.32
N SER A 266 -22.07 -6.55 -8.57
CA SER A 266 -21.46 -5.43 -9.27
C SER A 266 -22.59 -4.44 -9.59
N ARG A 267 -22.64 -3.31 -8.87
CA ARG A 267 -23.54 -2.20 -9.20
C ARG A 267 -23.15 -1.58 -10.56
N PRO A 268 -24.15 -1.16 -11.35
CA PRO A 268 -23.97 -0.51 -12.64
C PRO A 268 -23.44 0.92 -12.46
N ARG A 269 -22.50 1.31 -13.32
CA ARG A 269 -22.02 2.70 -13.41
C ARG A 269 -22.84 3.43 -14.48
N THR A 270 -23.53 4.47 -14.05
CA THR A 270 -24.21 5.44 -14.90
C THR A 270 -23.24 6.54 -15.35
N GLY A 271 -23.33 6.91 -16.63
CA GLY A 271 -22.89 8.22 -17.17
C GLY A 271 -21.53 8.28 -17.86
N ALA A 272 -21.53 8.24 -19.20
CA ALA A 272 -21.02 9.31 -20.09
C ALA A 272 -20.86 8.80 -21.53
N ARG A 273 -21.61 9.41 -22.46
CA ARG A 273 -21.49 9.27 -23.92
C ARG A 273 -20.76 10.51 -24.44
N PRO A 274 -19.90 10.40 -25.47
CA PRO A 274 -20.21 11.10 -26.74
C PRO A 274 -19.79 10.24 -27.98
N PRO A 275 -19.73 10.72 -29.24
CA PRO A 275 -20.73 10.38 -30.27
C PRO A 275 -20.18 9.72 -31.56
N GLY A 276 -21.07 9.05 -32.32
CA GLY A 276 -20.90 8.65 -33.74
C GLY A 276 -19.96 7.45 -33.98
N THR A 277 -20.16 6.54 -34.94
CA THR A 277 -20.93 6.53 -36.18
C THR A 277 -21.09 5.09 -36.71
N ALA A 278 -22.16 4.86 -37.47
CA ALA A 278 -22.35 3.84 -38.53
C ALA A 278 -22.78 2.40 -38.15
N ALA A 279 -23.94 2.04 -38.68
CA ALA A 279 -24.64 0.75 -38.68
C ALA A 279 -24.13 -0.18 -39.83
N PRO A 280 -24.86 -1.22 -40.33
CA PRO A 280 -25.99 -2.00 -39.80
C PRO A 280 -25.86 -3.55 -39.99
N GLY A 281 -26.78 -4.32 -39.41
CA GLY A 281 -27.08 -5.72 -39.82
C GLY A 281 -27.59 -6.60 -38.68
N LEU A 282 -28.90 -6.58 -38.36
CA LEU A 282 -29.90 -7.62 -38.68
C LEU A 282 -29.46 -9.06 -38.30
N GLN A 283 -29.94 -9.65 -37.20
CA GLN A 283 -31.24 -10.37 -37.00
C GLN A 283 -31.24 -11.85 -37.46
N PRO A 284 -32.14 -12.75 -36.96
CA PRO A 284 -31.91 -13.58 -35.77
C PRO A 284 -32.30 -15.08 -35.96
N GLY A 285 -32.26 -15.85 -34.88
CA GLY A 285 -32.92 -17.17 -34.74
C GLY A 285 -31.92 -18.33 -34.73
N THR A 286 -31.95 -19.27 -33.79
CA THR A 286 -33.08 -20.19 -33.63
C THR A 286 -32.99 -20.89 -32.27
N ALA A 287 -34.02 -20.72 -31.44
CA ALA A 287 -34.30 -21.60 -30.31
C ALA A 287 -35.27 -22.69 -30.79
N THR A 288 -34.96 -23.94 -30.47
CA THR A 288 -35.79 -25.10 -30.81
C THR A 288 -36.01 -25.99 -29.58
N ARG A 289 -37.30 -26.22 -29.28
CA ARG A 289 -37.96 -27.40 -28.67
C ARG A 289 -37.77 -27.74 -27.19
N LEU A 290 -38.92 -27.92 -26.52
CA LEU A 290 -39.52 -29.20 -26.12
C LEU A 290 -41.04 -28.93 -25.90
N THR A 291 -42.03 -29.52 -26.58
CA THR A 291 -42.55 -30.91 -26.75
C THR A 291 -43.27 -31.52 -25.55
N THR A 292 -44.56 -31.85 -25.75
CA THR A 292 -45.34 -33.05 -25.34
C THR A 292 -46.77 -32.89 -25.92
N ALA A 293 -47.56 -33.87 -26.36
CA ALA A 293 -47.43 -35.30 -26.62
C ALA A 293 -48.64 -35.78 -27.50
N MET A 294 -48.43 -36.90 -28.22
CA MET A 294 -49.37 -37.97 -28.64
C MET A 294 -50.61 -37.71 -29.55
N ASN A 295 -50.46 -38.24 -30.79
CA ASN A 295 -51.36 -38.91 -31.77
C ASN A 295 -52.79 -39.38 -31.37
N PRO A 296 -53.72 -39.72 -32.31
CA PRO A 296 -53.49 -40.23 -33.69
C PRO A 296 -54.41 -39.65 -34.80
N GLY A 297 -54.08 -39.98 -36.05
CA GLY A 297 -54.62 -39.35 -37.27
C GLY A 297 -55.91 -39.93 -37.85
N THR A 298 -56.29 -39.38 -39.01
CA THR A 298 -56.98 -40.04 -40.14
C THR A 298 -57.13 -39.06 -41.32
N ALA A 299 -56.84 -39.58 -42.52
CA ALA A 299 -57.42 -39.26 -43.83
C ALA A 299 -57.58 -37.80 -44.35
N ARG A 300 -56.70 -37.50 -45.31
CA ARG A 300 -56.86 -36.83 -46.64
C ARG A 300 -58.30 -36.83 -47.25
N PRO A 301 -58.56 -36.14 -48.39
CA PRO A 301 -58.71 -34.69 -48.65
C PRO A 301 -60.04 -34.33 -49.40
N GLY A 302 -60.38 -33.03 -49.49
CA GLY A 302 -60.97 -32.47 -50.72
C GLY A 302 -62.40 -31.87 -50.67
N THR A 303 -62.45 -30.58 -51.07
CA THR A 303 -63.44 -29.92 -51.96
C THR A 303 -64.89 -29.64 -51.52
N ARG A 304 -65.20 -28.34 -51.31
CA ARG A 304 -66.34 -27.52 -51.85
C ARG A 304 -66.34 -26.20 -51.07
N GLY A 305 -66.55 -25.00 -51.61
CA GLY A 305 -67.09 -24.56 -52.90
C GLY A 305 -68.09 -23.43 -52.63
N GLY A 306 -67.91 -22.27 -53.27
CA GLY A 306 -68.84 -21.13 -53.28
C GLY A 306 -68.45 -19.99 -52.33
N GLN A 307 -68.60 -18.71 -52.66
CA GLN A 307 -69.32 -18.09 -53.77
C GLN A 307 -68.82 -16.66 -54.01
N THR A 308 -69.06 -16.22 -55.23
CA THR A 308 -68.82 -14.92 -55.86
C THR A 308 -69.35 -13.70 -55.11
N GLY A 309 -68.64 -12.57 -55.23
CA GLY A 309 -69.28 -11.26 -55.28
C GLY A 309 -68.50 -10.10 -54.65
N GLY A 310 -67.60 -9.49 -55.43
CA GLY A 310 -67.35 -8.04 -55.45
C GLY A 310 -66.84 -7.35 -54.19
N GLY A 311 -65.62 -6.79 -54.28
CA GLY A 311 -65.24 -5.64 -53.47
C GLY A 311 -63.79 -5.63 -53.02
N VAL A 312 -63.00 -4.80 -53.71
CA VAL A 312 -61.76 -4.17 -53.21
C VAL A 312 -60.55 -5.10 -53.04
N ALA A 313 -60.07 -5.49 -54.22
CA ALA A 313 -58.68 -5.53 -54.65
C ALA A 313 -57.63 -4.75 -53.82
N LEU A 314 -56.42 -5.32 -53.75
CA LEU A 314 -55.25 -4.61 -54.28
C LEU A 314 -54.11 -4.33 -53.26
N SER A 315 -53.60 -5.28 -52.50
CA SER A 315 -52.44 -6.14 -52.86
C SER A 315 -51.14 -5.41 -53.19
N SER A 316 -50.15 -5.72 -52.36
CA SER A 316 -48.71 -5.69 -52.61
C SER A 316 -48.35 -6.31 -53.96
N GLN A 317 -47.62 -5.54 -54.78
CA GLN A 317 -46.92 -6.05 -55.95
C GLN A 317 -45.59 -6.67 -55.51
N ILE A 318 -45.50 -7.99 -55.59
CA ILE A 318 -44.23 -8.71 -55.64
C ILE A 318 -43.87 -8.89 -57.12
N THR A 319 -42.70 -8.37 -57.45
CA THR A 319 -41.97 -8.51 -58.71
C THR A 319 -41.63 -9.97 -59.01
N VAL A 320 -42.06 -10.47 -60.17
CA VAL A 320 -41.58 -11.72 -60.77
C VAL A 320 -40.76 -11.37 -62.00
N VAL A 321 -39.51 -11.82 -61.99
CA VAL A 321 -38.55 -11.70 -63.09
C VAL A 321 -38.95 -12.66 -64.22
N ASP A 322 -39.14 -12.09 -65.41
CA ASP A 322 -39.58 -12.80 -66.61
C ASP A 322 -38.54 -13.81 -67.14
N ARG A 323 -39.07 -14.93 -67.63
CA ARG A 323 -38.36 -15.94 -68.42
C ARG A 323 -38.30 -15.50 -69.90
N PRO A 324 -37.27 -15.92 -70.67
CA PRO A 324 -37.24 -15.70 -72.11
C PRO A 324 -38.26 -16.62 -72.79
N MET A 325 -39.29 -16.04 -73.42
CA MET A 325 -40.30 -16.77 -74.17
C MET A 325 -39.88 -16.86 -75.65
N THR A 326 -39.61 -18.08 -76.11
CA THR A 326 -39.50 -18.42 -77.54
C THR A 326 -40.91 -18.66 -78.10
N GLN A 327 -41.32 -17.84 -79.07
CA GLN A 327 -42.59 -18.03 -79.78
C GLN A 327 -42.33 -18.27 -81.27
N GLN A 328 -42.30 -19.55 -81.66
CA GLN A 328 -42.64 -19.99 -83.02
C GLN A 328 -44.12 -20.40 -83.00
N GLY A 329 -44.90 -19.93 -83.99
CA GLY A 329 -46.15 -20.60 -84.40
C GLY A 329 -47.33 -19.69 -84.72
N LEU A 330 -47.56 -19.51 -86.02
CA LEU A 330 -48.84 -19.18 -86.70
C LEU A 330 -49.34 -17.72 -86.70
N GLY A 331 -48.87 -16.97 -87.70
CA GLY A 331 -49.69 -16.67 -88.88
C GLY A 331 -50.87 -15.71 -88.71
N GLY A 332 -50.62 -14.41 -88.89
CA GLY A 332 -51.63 -13.38 -89.19
C GLY A 332 -50.99 -12.25 -90.02
N MET A 333 -51.58 -11.95 -91.17
CA MET A 333 -50.97 -11.26 -92.31
C MET A 333 -51.10 -9.71 -92.27
N LYS A 334 -50.02 -8.98 -92.62
CA LYS A 334 -49.92 -7.59 -93.18
C LYS A 334 -50.31 -6.42 -92.23
N THR A 335 -49.65 -5.24 -92.20
CA THR A 335 -48.91 -4.39 -93.17
C THR A 335 -47.84 -3.52 -92.45
N GLY A 336 -46.78 -3.09 -93.15
CA GLY A 336 -45.59 -2.46 -92.54
C GLY A 336 -45.40 -0.93 -92.61
N VAL A 337 -44.19 -0.53 -92.19
CA VAL A 337 -43.44 0.75 -92.42
C VAL A 337 -43.88 1.94 -91.52
N LYS A 338 -43.06 2.61 -90.69
CA LYS A 338 -41.83 3.42 -90.90
C LYS A 338 -41.30 3.82 -89.49
N GLY A 339 -40.00 3.79 -89.14
CA GLY A 339 -38.96 4.72 -89.57
C GLY A 339 -38.86 5.94 -88.62
N SER A 340 -37.91 5.91 -87.68
CA SER A 340 -37.57 7.00 -86.72
C SER A 340 -37.24 8.31 -87.44
N GLN A 341 -37.97 9.39 -87.14
CA GLN A 341 -37.59 10.75 -87.52
C GLN A 341 -37.01 11.51 -86.32
N ARG A 342 -35.81 12.03 -86.56
CA ARG A 342 -34.99 12.84 -85.65
C ARG A 342 -35.70 14.19 -85.38
N MET A 343 -36.27 14.38 -84.19
CA MET A 343 -36.71 15.70 -83.73
C MET A 343 -35.49 16.59 -83.51
N VAL A 344 -35.48 17.78 -84.11
CA VAL A 344 -34.43 18.79 -83.90
C VAL A 344 -34.62 19.41 -82.51
N GLN A 345 -33.61 19.25 -81.65
CA GLN A 345 -33.63 19.70 -80.27
C GLN A 345 -33.29 21.19 -80.21
N ASP A 346 -34.30 22.04 -80.29
CA ASP A 346 -34.14 23.49 -80.21
C ASP A 346 -34.12 23.99 -78.74
N LYS A 347 -33.74 25.25 -78.47
CA LYS A 347 -33.66 25.79 -77.09
C LYS A 347 -34.97 25.57 -76.29
N THR A 348 -36.10 25.65 -76.97
CA THR A 348 -37.45 25.41 -76.42
C THR A 348 -37.66 23.94 -76.00
N TYR A 349 -37.07 22.98 -76.72
CA TYR A 349 -37.12 21.56 -76.36
C TYR A 349 -36.37 21.29 -75.05
N TYR A 350 -35.14 21.82 -74.90
CA TYR A 350 -34.39 21.66 -73.65
C TYR A 350 -35.01 22.43 -72.48
N LEU A 351 -35.59 23.62 -72.72
CA LEU A 351 -36.38 24.33 -71.69
C LEU A 351 -37.61 23.54 -71.26
N GLY A 352 -38.30 22.86 -72.18
CA GLY A 352 -39.41 21.97 -71.88
C GLY A 352 -38.95 20.76 -71.06
N LEU A 353 -37.81 20.16 -71.40
CA LEU A 353 -37.22 19.05 -70.66
C LEU A 353 -36.79 19.47 -69.24
N ILE A 354 -36.19 20.65 -69.09
CA ILE A 354 -35.79 21.22 -67.80
C ILE A 354 -37.03 21.54 -66.97
N ARG A 355 -38.07 22.15 -67.54
CA ARG A 355 -39.34 22.40 -66.83
C ARG A 355 -40.02 21.10 -66.42
N GLY A 356 -40.00 20.08 -67.28
CA GLY A 356 -40.48 18.74 -66.95
C GLY A 356 -39.71 18.15 -65.77
N LYS A 357 -38.37 18.19 -65.80
CA LYS A 357 -37.53 17.73 -64.69
C LYS A 357 -37.68 18.56 -63.42
N LEU A 358 -37.94 19.85 -63.53
CA LEU A 358 -38.19 20.74 -62.40
C LEU A 358 -39.54 20.42 -61.76
N ASN A 359 -40.55 20.06 -62.56
CA ASN A 359 -41.83 19.57 -62.06
C ASN A 359 -41.71 18.17 -61.42
N ASP A 360 -40.94 17.25 -62.02
CA ASP A 360 -40.62 15.96 -61.41
C ASP A 360 -39.93 16.15 -60.05
N LEU A 361 -38.94 17.05 -59.98
CA LEU A 361 -38.23 17.40 -58.74
C LEU A 361 -39.16 18.05 -57.71
N ASN A 362 -40.07 18.92 -58.12
CA ASN A 362 -41.04 19.52 -57.22
C ASN A 362 -42.05 18.50 -56.70
N ALA A 363 -42.49 17.57 -57.54
CA ALA A 363 -43.35 16.46 -57.13
C ALA A 363 -42.65 15.53 -56.15
N GLU A 364 -41.38 15.20 -56.39
CA GLU A 364 -40.58 14.38 -55.47
C GLU A 364 -40.29 15.12 -54.16
N ASN A 365 -39.99 16.42 -54.21
CA ASN A 365 -39.86 17.24 -52.99
C ASN A 365 -41.17 17.30 -52.19
N ALA A 366 -42.32 17.40 -52.84
CA ALA A 366 -43.62 17.38 -52.17
C ALA A 366 -43.90 16.01 -51.53
N ARG A 367 -43.55 14.91 -52.23
CA ARG A 367 -43.64 13.55 -51.69
C ARG A 367 -42.72 13.37 -50.48
N LEU A 368 -41.45 13.77 -50.58
CA LEU A 368 -40.48 13.68 -49.48
C LEU A 368 -40.91 14.51 -48.27
N LYS A 369 -41.47 15.71 -48.47
CA LYS A 369 -42.04 16.50 -47.38
C LYS A 369 -43.19 15.78 -46.68
N LYS A 370 -44.09 15.16 -47.44
CA LYS A 370 -45.19 14.37 -46.88
C LYS A 370 -44.68 13.14 -46.12
N GLU A 371 -43.62 12.51 -46.60
CA GLU A 371 -42.98 11.37 -45.94
C GLU A 371 -42.28 11.78 -44.64
N ILE A 372 -41.65 12.97 -44.60
CA ILE A 372 -41.09 13.56 -43.38
C ILE A 372 -42.20 13.88 -42.37
N GLU A 373 -43.32 14.45 -42.82
CA GLU A 373 -44.46 14.78 -41.96
C GLU A 373 -45.09 13.51 -41.37
N ASN A 374 -45.34 12.49 -42.20
CA ASN A 374 -45.81 11.18 -41.75
C ASN A 374 -44.82 10.53 -40.76
N SER A 375 -43.51 10.57 -41.05
CA SER A 375 -42.49 10.01 -40.14
C SER A 375 -42.42 10.77 -38.82
N SER A 376 -42.64 12.10 -38.84
CA SER A 376 -42.73 12.92 -37.64
C SER A 376 -43.98 12.58 -36.81
N GLU A 377 -45.13 12.38 -37.45
CA GLU A 377 -46.36 11.93 -36.77
C GLU A 377 -46.20 10.53 -36.20
N GLU A 378 -45.64 9.59 -36.97
CA GLU A 378 -45.33 8.23 -36.51
C GLU A 378 -44.36 8.25 -35.32
N ASN A 379 -43.31 9.07 -35.37
CA ASN A 379 -42.36 9.21 -34.26
C ASN A 379 -43.02 9.82 -33.01
N SER A 380 -43.98 10.73 -33.18
CA SER A 380 -44.78 11.26 -32.06
C SER A 380 -45.70 10.18 -31.46
N SER A 381 -46.27 9.31 -32.31
CA SER A 381 -47.09 8.18 -31.87
C SER A 381 -46.25 7.08 -31.22
N PHE A 382 -45.02 6.87 -31.68
CA PHE A 382 -44.08 5.88 -31.14
C PHE A 382 -43.83 6.12 -29.65
N LEU A 383 -43.63 7.36 -29.24
CA LEU A 383 -43.45 7.72 -27.83
C LEU A 383 -44.68 7.36 -26.98
N THR A 384 -45.89 7.49 -27.54
CA THR A 384 -47.12 7.09 -26.85
C THR A 384 -47.26 5.57 -26.75
N TYR A 385 -46.83 4.85 -27.78
CA TYR A 385 -46.79 3.38 -27.76
C TYR A 385 -45.73 2.85 -26.82
N GLU A 386 -44.55 3.47 -26.76
CA GLU A 386 -43.48 3.14 -25.82
C GLU A 386 -43.97 3.33 -24.38
N LYS A 387 -44.56 4.47 -24.05
CA LYS A 387 -45.15 4.71 -22.72
C LYS A 387 -46.26 3.71 -22.37
N ARG A 388 -47.09 3.34 -23.34
CA ARG A 388 -48.14 2.32 -23.14
C ARG A 388 -47.54 0.93 -22.95
N ALA A 389 -46.48 0.59 -23.67
CA ALA A 389 -45.76 -0.67 -23.54
C ALA A 389 -45.06 -0.76 -22.17
N GLU A 390 -44.42 0.31 -21.70
CA GLU A 390 -43.84 0.38 -20.35
C GLU A 390 -44.91 0.23 -19.26
N SER A 391 -46.06 0.89 -19.42
CA SER A 391 -47.18 0.77 -18.48
C SER A 391 -47.72 -0.66 -18.42
N LEU A 392 -47.95 -1.29 -19.58
CA LEU A 392 -48.42 -2.68 -19.63
C LEU A 392 -47.36 -3.65 -19.11
N ALA A 393 -46.07 -3.39 -19.36
CA ALA A 393 -44.98 -4.21 -18.83
C ALA A 393 -44.90 -4.12 -17.29
N SER A 394 -45.15 -2.94 -16.71
CA SER A 394 -45.28 -2.77 -15.26
C SER A 394 -46.48 -3.54 -14.72
N GLU A 395 -47.65 -3.41 -15.35
CA GLU A 395 -48.87 -4.12 -14.93
C GLU A 395 -48.70 -5.65 -15.00
N ILE A 396 -48.07 -6.16 -16.06
CA ILE A 396 -47.73 -7.59 -16.16
C ILE A 396 -46.76 -8.01 -15.05
N ARG A 397 -45.75 -7.19 -14.72
CA ARG A 397 -44.82 -7.48 -13.62
C ARG A 397 -45.54 -7.52 -12.27
N ASP A 398 -46.45 -6.59 -12.03
CA ASP A 398 -47.22 -6.53 -10.78
C ASP A 398 -48.14 -7.76 -10.66
N LEU A 399 -48.86 -8.12 -11.73
CA LEU A 399 -49.68 -9.33 -11.79
C LEU A 399 -48.86 -10.63 -11.65
N GLN A 400 -47.64 -10.67 -12.20
CA GLN A 400 -46.71 -11.78 -11.98
C GLN A 400 -46.25 -11.86 -10.53
N GLY A 401 -46.04 -10.71 -9.87
CA GLY A 401 -45.78 -10.62 -8.44
C GLY A 401 -46.91 -11.20 -7.61
N GLU A 402 -48.15 -10.72 -7.84
CA GLU A 402 -49.35 -11.24 -7.17
C GLU A 402 -49.53 -12.75 -7.37
N LEU A 403 -49.31 -13.24 -8.60
CA LEU A 403 -49.34 -14.68 -8.87
C LEU A 403 -48.26 -15.44 -8.10
N GLY A 404 -47.07 -14.88 -7.96
CA GLY A 404 -45.99 -15.42 -7.14
C GLY A 404 -46.36 -15.49 -5.66
N ASP A 405 -47.02 -14.44 -5.14
CA ASP A 405 -47.53 -14.38 -3.77
C ASP A 405 -48.61 -15.44 -3.54
N TYR A 406 -49.55 -15.59 -4.48
CA TYR A 406 -50.57 -16.65 -4.42
C TYR A 406 -49.97 -18.05 -4.47
N ASN A 407 -48.98 -18.29 -5.33
CA ASN A 407 -48.30 -19.59 -5.39
C ASN A 407 -47.56 -19.90 -4.08
N THR A 408 -46.86 -18.92 -3.52
CA THR A 408 -46.17 -19.07 -2.22
C THR A 408 -47.17 -19.37 -1.11
N LEU A 409 -48.31 -18.67 -1.09
CA LEU A 409 -49.39 -18.93 -0.13
C LEU A 409 -49.94 -20.34 -0.27
N VAL A 410 -50.16 -20.82 -1.50
CA VAL A 410 -50.63 -22.18 -1.77
C VAL A 410 -49.62 -23.22 -1.26
N ASP A 411 -48.32 -23.02 -1.51
CA ASP A 411 -47.26 -23.92 -1.03
C ASP A 411 -47.20 -23.96 0.51
N LYS A 412 -47.34 -22.80 1.16
CA LYS A 412 -47.34 -22.66 2.62
C LYS A 412 -48.58 -23.30 3.26
N LEU A 413 -49.76 -23.12 2.65
CA LEU A 413 -50.98 -23.82 3.05
C LEU A 413 -50.88 -25.34 2.84
N THR A 414 -50.19 -25.79 1.79
CA THR A 414 -49.96 -27.22 1.53
C THR A 414 -48.98 -27.84 2.55
N THR A 415 -48.13 -27.01 3.15
CA THR A 415 -47.15 -27.41 4.18
C THR A 415 -47.73 -27.31 5.61
N ASP A 416 -48.98 -26.85 5.76
CA ASP A 416 -49.68 -26.68 7.05
C ASP A 416 -48.95 -25.73 8.02
N GLU A 417 -48.27 -24.70 7.48
CA GLU A 417 -47.62 -23.66 8.29
C GLU A 417 -48.64 -22.64 8.80
N ASP A 418 -48.60 -22.35 10.11
CA ASP A 418 -49.48 -21.37 10.74
C ASP A 418 -49.06 -19.93 10.40
N ILE A 419 -50.03 -19.00 10.36
CA ILE A 419 -49.77 -17.59 10.06
C ILE A 419 -48.76 -16.93 11.02
N GLN A 420 -48.68 -17.43 12.26
CA GLN A 420 -47.71 -16.96 13.26
C GLN A 420 -46.27 -17.34 12.90
N ASP A 421 -46.07 -18.51 12.30
CA ASP A 421 -44.75 -18.96 11.84
C ASP A 421 -44.29 -18.13 10.64
N VAL A 422 -45.22 -17.82 9.72
CA VAL A 422 -44.95 -16.92 8.58
C VAL A 422 -44.62 -15.49 9.05
N GLU A 423 -45.32 -14.97 10.06
CA GLU A 423 -45.00 -13.66 10.66
C GLU A 423 -43.63 -13.66 11.37
N PHE A 424 -43.27 -14.76 12.03
CA PHE A 424 -41.96 -14.90 12.65
C PHE A 424 -40.84 -14.92 11.59
N ASP A 425 -40.99 -15.72 10.53
CA ASP A 425 -40.05 -15.80 9.41
C ASP A 425 -39.88 -14.44 8.71
N LEU A 426 -40.99 -13.71 8.51
CA LEU A 426 -40.96 -12.37 7.92
C LEU A 426 -40.16 -11.40 8.79
N ASN A 427 -40.36 -11.43 10.11
CA ASN A 427 -39.63 -10.57 11.04
C ASN A 427 -38.13 -10.92 11.10
N ASP A 428 -37.77 -12.20 11.08
CA ASP A 428 -36.37 -12.64 11.05
C ASP A 428 -35.70 -12.24 9.73
N LEU A 429 -36.36 -12.47 8.59
CA LEU A 429 -35.88 -12.03 7.28
C LEU A 429 -35.72 -10.50 7.21
N ARG A 430 -36.66 -9.74 7.78
CA ARG A 430 -36.57 -8.28 7.84
C ARG A 430 -35.37 -7.82 8.65
N ALA A 431 -35.16 -8.41 9.84
CA ALA A 431 -34.01 -8.12 10.67
C ALA A 431 -32.69 -8.48 9.98
N ASN A 432 -32.66 -9.59 9.24
CA ASN A 432 -31.49 -9.99 8.46
C ASN A 432 -31.22 -9.04 7.29
N ASN A 433 -32.26 -8.63 6.55
CA ASN A 433 -32.15 -7.66 5.46
C ASN A 433 -31.65 -6.30 5.96
N GLU A 434 -32.09 -5.84 7.13
CA GLU A 434 -31.59 -4.60 7.75
C GLU A 434 -30.11 -4.71 8.12
N ARG A 435 -29.68 -5.85 8.68
CA ARG A 435 -28.26 -6.11 8.96
C ARG A 435 -27.40 -6.15 7.69
N GLU A 436 -27.89 -6.79 6.63
CA GLU A 436 -27.17 -6.84 5.35
C GLU A 436 -27.14 -5.47 4.66
N ALA A 437 -28.23 -4.70 4.71
CA ALA A 437 -28.26 -3.33 4.21
C ALA A 437 -27.20 -2.45 4.88
N LYS A 438 -27.09 -2.53 6.22
CA LYS A 438 -26.04 -1.82 6.96
C LYS A 438 -24.63 -2.26 6.56
N LYS A 439 -24.39 -3.56 6.39
CA LYS A 439 -23.09 -4.07 5.90
C LYS A 439 -22.76 -3.54 4.50
N ILE A 440 -23.76 -3.43 3.62
CA ILE A 440 -23.57 -2.88 2.28
C ILE A 440 -23.21 -1.38 2.36
N GLU A 441 -23.84 -0.62 3.25
CA GLU A 441 -23.50 0.79 3.49
C GLU A 441 -22.07 0.95 4.00
N ASP A 442 -21.67 0.18 5.02
CA ASP A 442 -20.30 0.18 5.55
C ASP A 442 -19.28 -0.17 4.44
N LEU A 443 -19.59 -1.17 3.61
CA LEU A 443 -18.72 -1.60 2.51
C LEU A 443 -18.64 -0.55 1.40
N PHE A 444 -19.74 0.16 1.15
CA PHE A 444 -19.78 1.28 0.21
C PHE A 444 -18.93 2.46 0.71
N GLU A 445 -18.96 2.77 2.00
CA GLU A 445 -18.12 3.81 2.60
C GLU A 445 -16.63 3.47 2.48
N VAL A 446 -16.25 2.23 2.80
CA VAL A 446 -14.87 1.75 2.59
C VAL A 446 -14.47 1.83 1.12
N LYS A 447 -15.36 1.41 0.20
CA LYS A 447 -15.09 1.50 -1.24
C LYS A 447 -14.85 2.95 -1.67
N LYS A 448 -15.69 3.89 -1.22
CA LYS A 448 -15.54 5.31 -1.52
C LYS A 448 -14.20 5.85 -1.01
N GLU A 449 -13.83 5.53 0.23
CA GLU A 449 -12.54 5.93 0.80
C GLU A 449 -11.35 5.39 -0.02
N LYS A 450 -11.45 4.14 -0.49
CA LYS A 450 -10.42 3.54 -1.36
C LYS A 450 -10.37 4.20 -2.73
N GLU A 451 -11.52 4.49 -3.35
CA GLU A 451 -11.58 5.21 -4.62
C GLU A 451 -11.01 6.63 -4.51
N ASP A 452 -11.30 7.34 -3.40
CA ASP A 452 -10.74 8.66 -3.15
C ASP A 452 -9.22 8.61 -2.96
N ARG A 453 -8.69 7.59 -2.25
CA ARG A 453 -7.24 7.37 -2.14
C ARG A 453 -6.60 7.03 -3.49
N ILE A 454 -7.25 6.21 -4.31
CA ILE A 454 -6.76 5.89 -5.66
C ILE A 454 -6.66 7.16 -6.49
N ARG A 455 -7.68 8.04 -6.46
CA ARG A 455 -7.64 9.33 -7.18
C ARG A 455 -6.52 10.24 -6.71
N GLN A 456 -6.26 10.28 -5.40
CA GLN A 456 -5.13 11.04 -4.85
C GLN A 456 -3.80 10.50 -5.37
N LEU A 457 -3.60 9.18 -5.30
CA LEU A 457 -2.39 8.52 -5.81
C LEU A 457 -2.23 8.69 -7.33
N GLU A 458 -3.32 8.63 -8.11
CA GLU A 458 -3.29 8.93 -9.55
C GLU A 458 -2.86 10.37 -9.83
N THR A 459 -3.31 11.32 -9.01
CA THR A 459 -2.92 12.74 -9.15
C THR A 459 -1.45 12.94 -8.81
N GLU A 460 -0.94 12.30 -7.74
CA GLU A 460 0.48 12.32 -7.38
C GLU A 460 1.34 11.66 -8.47
N LEU A 461 0.92 10.51 -8.98
CA LEU A 461 1.57 9.80 -10.07
C LEU A 461 1.67 10.68 -11.33
N ASP A 462 0.60 11.42 -11.66
CA ASP A 462 0.60 12.33 -12.82
C ASP A 462 1.53 13.54 -12.60
N GLN A 463 1.66 14.04 -11.38
CA GLN A 463 2.62 15.10 -11.06
C GLN A 463 4.07 14.60 -11.20
N GLU A 464 4.38 13.42 -10.67
CA GLU A 464 5.68 12.77 -10.81
C GLU A 464 6.00 12.47 -12.28
N LYS A 465 5.03 11.96 -13.06
CA LYS A 465 5.19 11.75 -14.51
C LYS A 465 5.52 13.03 -15.25
N ARG A 466 4.89 14.16 -14.91
CA ARG A 466 5.19 15.47 -15.52
C ARG A 466 6.60 15.94 -15.17
N MET A 467 7.05 15.72 -13.93
CA MET A 467 8.42 16.04 -13.52
C MET A 467 9.44 15.15 -14.26
N ALA A 468 9.15 13.85 -14.40
CA ALA A 468 9.97 12.93 -15.18
C ALA A 468 10.00 13.30 -16.67
N ASP A 469 8.86 13.66 -17.28
CA ASP A 469 8.80 14.10 -18.67
C ASP A 469 9.60 15.39 -18.90
N ASN A 470 9.61 16.32 -17.92
CA ASN A 470 10.47 17.52 -17.97
C ASN A 470 11.96 17.14 -17.93
N LEU A 471 12.36 16.23 -17.06
CA LEU A 471 13.74 15.74 -16.97
C LEU A 471 14.16 15.01 -18.26
N VAL A 472 13.27 14.21 -18.85
CA VAL A 472 13.48 13.53 -20.13
C VAL A 472 13.60 14.52 -21.29
N ASN A 473 12.96 15.68 -21.21
CA ASN A 473 13.12 16.73 -22.21
C ASN A 473 14.49 17.42 -22.13
N ASP A 474 15.09 17.47 -20.95
CA ASP A 474 16.44 18.01 -20.69
C ASP A 474 17.56 16.99 -20.96
N MET A 475 17.22 15.72 -21.23
CA MET A 475 18.16 14.66 -21.58
C MET A 475 18.70 14.77 -23.01
N ASP A 476 19.86 14.16 -23.24
CA ASP A 476 20.51 14.05 -24.54
C ASP A 476 19.59 13.37 -25.59
N PRO A 477 19.55 13.85 -26.86
CA PRO A 477 18.61 13.39 -27.87
C PRO A 477 18.59 11.87 -28.11
N ASP A 478 19.76 11.21 -28.06
CA ASP A 478 19.88 9.77 -28.32
C ASP A 478 19.28 8.94 -27.17
N MET A 479 19.51 9.34 -25.92
CA MET A 479 18.93 8.69 -24.74
C MET A 479 17.42 8.93 -24.66
N ARG A 480 16.96 10.13 -25.03
CA ARG A 480 15.55 10.47 -25.11
C ARG A 480 14.80 9.59 -26.12
N GLN A 481 15.39 9.33 -27.28
CA GLN A 481 14.79 8.45 -28.30
C GLN A 481 14.68 6.99 -27.82
N LYS A 482 15.69 6.49 -27.11
CA LYS A 482 15.67 5.14 -26.49
C LYS A 482 14.60 5.03 -25.40
N TYR A 483 14.44 6.07 -24.57
CA TYR A 483 13.39 6.14 -23.56
C TYR A 483 11.99 6.07 -24.19
N PHE A 484 11.71 6.85 -25.24
CA PHE A 484 10.42 6.80 -25.92
C PHE A 484 10.13 5.45 -26.56
N ALA A 485 11.11 4.79 -27.18
CA ALA A 485 10.93 3.46 -27.74
C ALA A 485 10.55 2.41 -26.67
N LEU A 486 11.20 2.45 -25.51
CA LEU A 486 10.88 1.57 -24.38
C LEU A 486 9.53 1.91 -23.75
N LYS A 487 9.18 3.19 -23.64
CA LYS A 487 7.89 3.67 -23.15
C LYS A 487 6.74 3.18 -24.03
N ASP A 488 6.87 3.30 -25.34
CA ASP A 488 5.87 2.83 -26.32
C ASP A 488 5.69 1.30 -26.25
N MET A 489 6.80 0.55 -26.11
CA MET A 489 6.75 -0.91 -25.97
C MET A 489 6.04 -1.34 -24.67
N ASN A 490 6.32 -0.66 -23.56
CA ASN A 490 5.66 -0.91 -22.29
C ASN A 490 4.16 -0.58 -22.35
N GLU A 491 3.80 0.56 -22.92
CA GLU A 491 2.38 0.91 -23.14
C GLU A 491 1.66 -0.10 -24.03
N HIS A 492 2.33 -0.62 -25.07
CA HIS A 492 1.76 -1.66 -25.92
C HIS A 492 1.49 -2.95 -25.14
N MET A 493 2.44 -3.41 -24.32
CA MET A 493 2.25 -4.60 -23.47
C MET A 493 1.14 -4.41 -22.45
N LEU A 494 1.05 -3.24 -21.81
CA LEU A 494 -0.02 -2.93 -20.86
C LEU A 494 -1.40 -2.96 -21.52
N ARG A 495 -1.54 -2.44 -22.74
CA ARG A 495 -2.81 -2.52 -23.49
C ARG A 495 -3.19 -3.97 -23.85
N GLN A 496 -2.22 -4.81 -24.20
CA GLN A 496 -2.49 -6.24 -24.45
C GLN A 496 -2.91 -6.98 -23.17
N LEU A 497 -2.28 -6.66 -22.04
CA LEU A 497 -2.65 -7.21 -20.74
C LEU A 497 -4.08 -6.81 -20.36
N GLU A 498 -4.42 -5.53 -20.50
CA GLU A 498 -5.77 -5.02 -20.21
C GLU A 498 -6.83 -5.69 -21.08
N LYS A 499 -6.57 -5.83 -22.39
CA LYS A 499 -7.49 -6.51 -23.31
C LYS A 499 -7.70 -7.98 -22.91
N SER A 500 -6.62 -8.70 -22.58
CA SER A 500 -6.69 -10.10 -22.16
C SER A 500 -7.46 -10.24 -20.83
N GLN A 501 -7.27 -9.29 -19.91
CA GLN A 501 -8.00 -9.25 -18.64
C GLN A 501 -9.50 -8.99 -18.85
N GLN A 502 -9.87 -8.08 -19.75
CA GLN A 502 -11.27 -7.84 -20.12
C GLN A 502 -11.92 -9.09 -20.75
N GLU A 503 -11.21 -9.80 -21.61
CA GLU A 503 -11.70 -11.06 -22.20
C GLU A 503 -11.93 -12.13 -21.12
N LEU A 504 -11.03 -12.24 -20.13
CA LEU A 504 -11.20 -13.13 -18.98
C LEU A 504 -12.40 -12.74 -18.13
N ASP A 505 -12.61 -11.46 -17.87
CA ASP A 505 -13.74 -10.98 -17.05
C ASP A 505 -15.09 -11.25 -17.75
N VAL A 506 -15.15 -11.06 -19.07
CA VAL A 506 -16.35 -11.40 -19.87
C VAL A 506 -16.62 -12.91 -19.84
N LEU A 507 -15.59 -13.73 -20.00
CA LEU A 507 -15.72 -15.20 -19.93
C LEU A 507 -16.16 -15.65 -18.54
N ASN A 508 -15.58 -15.09 -17.47
CA ASN A 508 -15.95 -15.41 -16.10
C ASN A 508 -17.38 -14.99 -15.78
N SER A 509 -17.82 -13.82 -16.25
CA SER A 509 -19.23 -13.40 -16.13
C SER A 509 -20.17 -14.34 -16.86
N LYS A 510 -19.80 -14.78 -18.07
CA LYS A 510 -20.59 -15.76 -18.84
C LYS A 510 -20.66 -17.11 -18.14
N ILE A 511 -19.55 -17.58 -17.56
CA ILE A 511 -19.50 -18.81 -16.75
C ILE A 511 -20.42 -18.68 -15.53
N GLY A 512 -20.36 -17.55 -14.81
CA GLY A 512 -21.23 -17.30 -13.65
C GLY A 512 -22.71 -17.37 -14.01
N ASN A 513 -23.12 -16.69 -15.09
CA ASN A 513 -24.52 -16.71 -15.55
C ASN A 513 -24.98 -18.13 -15.95
N LEU A 514 -24.14 -18.86 -16.67
CA LEU A 514 -24.44 -20.24 -17.08
C LEU A 514 -24.51 -21.19 -15.87
N GLN A 515 -23.65 -21.00 -14.86
CA GLN A 515 -23.69 -21.77 -13.60
C GLN A 515 -24.95 -21.47 -12.78
N GLU A 516 -25.40 -20.22 -12.74
CA GLU A 516 -26.64 -19.83 -12.07
C GLU A 516 -27.86 -20.46 -12.75
N GLU A 517 -27.95 -20.38 -14.08
CA GLU A 517 -29.01 -21.08 -14.86
C GLU A 517 -28.98 -22.59 -14.67
N LEU A 518 -27.79 -23.19 -14.51
CA LEU A 518 -27.62 -24.61 -14.22
C LEU A 518 -28.09 -24.95 -12.80
N SER A 519 -27.83 -24.06 -11.84
CA SER A 519 -28.17 -24.29 -10.42
C SER A 519 -29.67 -24.36 -10.16
N MET A 520 -30.47 -23.71 -10.99
CA MET A 520 -31.93 -23.70 -10.90
C MET A 520 -32.60 -25.01 -11.36
N SER A 521 -31.86 -25.92 -12.01
CA SER A 521 -32.43 -27.17 -12.53
C SER A 521 -31.51 -28.36 -12.28
N GLN A 522 -31.93 -29.24 -11.37
CA GLN A 522 -31.20 -30.46 -11.01
C GLN A 522 -30.98 -31.40 -12.21
N VAL A 523 -31.93 -31.42 -13.16
CA VAL A 523 -31.82 -32.19 -14.41
C VAL A 523 -30.73 -31.63 -15.33
N LYS A 524 -30.56 -30.30 -15.39
CA LYS A 524 -29.49 -29.68 -16.19
C LYS A 524 -28.11 -29.92 -15.58
N GLN A 525 -27.99 -29.95 -14.25
CA GLN A 525 -26.73 -30.32 -13.58
C GLN A 525 -26.31 -31.75 -13.89
N GLU A 526 -27.27 -32.69 -13.87
CA GLU A 526 -27.02 -34.08 -14.23
C GLU A 526 -26.68 -34.22 -15.72
N ALA A 527 -27.36 -33.47 -16.59
CA ALA A 527 -27.05 -33.43 -18.02
C ALA A 527 -25.63 -32.91 -18.30
N VAL A 528 -25.18 -31.83 -17.66
CA VAL A 528 -23.81 -31.32 -17.83
C VAL A 528 -22.77 -32.34 -17.35
N ARG A 529 -23.01 -32.99 -16.20
CA ARG A 529 -22.14 -34.06 -15.72
C ARG A 529 -22.04 -35.22 -16.72
N LEU A 530 -23.16 -35.59 -17.34
CA LEU A 530 -23.21 -36.63 -18.37
C LEU A 530 -22.51 -36.18 -19.66
N TYR A 531 -22.64 -34.91 -20.07
CA TYR A 531 -21.91 -34.35 -21.21
C TYR A 531 -20.41 -34.31 -20.96
N ASP A 532 -19.96 -33.95 -19.76
CA ASP A 532 -18.54 -34.00 -19.39
C ASP A 532 -18.01 -35.44 -19.46
N GLN A 533 -18.78 -36.41 -18.93
CA GLN A 533 -18.43 -37.83 -19.04
C GLN A 533 -18.41 -38.33 -20.49
N ILE A 534 -19.34 -37.88 -21.34
CA ILE A 534 -19.34 -38.20 -22.76
C ILE A 534 -18.11 -37.61 -23.43
N ASN A 535 -17.77 -36.35 -23.17
CA ASN A 535 -16.60 -35.69 -23.74
C ASN A 535 -15.29 -36.40 -23.33
N ASP A 536 -15.17 -36.79 -22.06
CA ASP A 536 -14.03 -37.58 -21.58
C ASP A 536 -13.94 -38.95 -22.29
N LEU A 537 -15.07 -39.62 -22.48
CA LEU A 537 -15.16 -40.88 -23.20
C LEU A 537 -14.90 -40.72 -24.70
N GLU A 538 -15.28 -39.60 -25.31
CA GLU A 538 -14.98 -39.27 -26.70
C GLU A 538 -13.50 -39.01 -26.92
N ILE A 539 -12.85 -38.28 -26.01
CA ILE A 539 -11.38 -38.12 -26.02
C ILE A 539 -10.70 -39.48 -25.89
N GLN A 540 -11.16 -40.34 -24.98
CA GLN A 540 -10.62 -41.70 -24.84
C GLN A 540 -10.83 -42.54 -26.10
N ARG A 541 -12.04 -42.50 -26.68
CA ARG A 541 -12.37 -43.18 -27.94
C ARG A 541 -11.44 -42.71 -29.06
N ASP A 542 -11.26 -41.40 -29.21
CA ASP A 542 -10.46 -40.82 -30.27
C ASP A 542 -8.97 -41.18 -30.09
N ASN A 543 -8.47 -41.19 -28.86
CA ASN A 543 -7.14 -41.71 -28.55
C ASN A 543 -7.00 -43.20 -28.93
N TYR A 544 -7.96 -44.05 -28.55
CA TYR A 544 -7.95 -45.48 -28.94
C TYR A 544 -8.09 -45.70 -30.44
N LEU A 545 -8.85 -44.85 -31.14
CA LEU A 545 -8.98 -44.87 -32.60
C LEU A 545 -7.68 -44.44 -33.27
N GLU A 546 -6.99 -43.43 -32.75
CA GLU A 546 -5.67 -43.03 -33.22
C GLU A 546 -4.62 -44.12 -32.97
N GLU A 547 -4.61 -44.76 -31.79
CA GLU A 547 -3.77 -45.92 -31.47
C GLU A 547 -4.04 -47.09 -32.42
N THR A 548 -5.32 -47.37 -32.70
CA THR A 548 -5.71 -48.47 -33.59
C THR A 548 -5.37 -48.16 -35.05
N ARG A 549 -5.53 -46.90 -35.48
CA ARG A 549 -5.15 -46.42 -36.83
C ARG A 549 -3.63 -46.42 -37.04
N ASN A 550 -2.88 -46.23 -35.96
CA ASN A 550 -1.41 -46.22 -35.96
C ASN A 550 -0.78 -47.57 -35.59
N LYS A 551 -1.53 -48.70 -35.62
CA LYS A 551 -0.96 -50.06 -35.44
C LYS A 551 0.04 -50.39 -36.54
N GLN A 552 1.31 -50.06 -36.29
CA GLN A 552 2.46 -50.42 -37.12
C GLN A 552 3.08 -51.71 -36.56
N SER A 553 4.04 -52.30 -37.29
CA SER A 553 4.77 -53.43 -36.74
C SER A 553 5.54 -53.00 -35.48
N PRO A 554 5.75 -53.88 -34.47
CA PRO A 554 6.47 -53.52 -33.25
C PRO A 554 7.89 -52.97 -33.49
N ALA A 555 8.49 -53.26 -34.65
CA ALA A 555 9.77 -52.71 -35.07
C ALA A 555 9.68 -51.27 -35.58
N GLU A 556 8.68 -50.94 -36.40
CA GLU A 556 8.44 -49.59 -36.92
C GLU A 556 7.94 -48.64 -35.83
N GLU A 557 7.09 -49.13 -34.91
CA GLU A 557 6.63 -48.36 -33.76
C GLU A 557 7.80 -47.99 -32.83
N ARG A 558 8.71 -48.94 -32.59
CA ARG A 558 9.94 -48.68 -31.83
C ARG A 558 10.84 -47.65 -32.51
N GLU A 559 10.99 -47.71 -33.84
CA GLU A 559 11.79 -46.75 -34.60
C GLU A 559 11.17 -45.34 -34.58
N ARG A 560 9.84 -45.25 -34.73
CA ARG A 560 9.11 -43.98 -34.62
C ARG A 560 9.21 -43.37 -33.22
N LEU A 561 9.02 -44.17 -32.17
CA LEU A 561 9.16 -43.71 -30.79
C LEU A 561 10.60 -43.29 -30.48
N LEU A 562 11.61 -44.01 -30.99
CA LEU A 562 13.01 -43.59 -30.85
C LEU A 562 13.30 -42.27 -31.58
N LYS A 563 12.70 -42.06 -32.76
CA LYS A 563 12.80 -40.80 -33.50
C LYS A 563 12.11 -39.66 -32.76
N GLN A 564 10.90 -39.89 -32.27
CA GLN A 564 10.15 -38.91 -31.47
C GLN A 564 10.90 -38.56 -30.18
N VAL A 565 11.39 -39.54 -29.42
CA VAL A 565 12.20 -39.28 -28.22
C VAL A 565 13.47 -38.49 -28.55
N LYS A 566 14.06 -38.69 -29.73
CA LYS A 566 15.23 -37.93 -30.17
C LYS A 566 14.86 -36.48 -30.53
N GLU A 567 13.75 -36.27 -31.22
CA GLU A 567 13.20 -34.95 -31.56
C GLU A 567 12.78 -34.19 -30.28
N ASP A 568 12.01 -34.83 -29.41
CA ASP A 568 11.58 -34.29 -28.12
C ASP A 568 12.79 -33.95 -27.23
N ASN A 569 13.81 -34.81 -27.16
CA ASN A 569 15.03 -34.49 -26.40
C ASN A 569 15.80 -33.30 -27.00
N GLN A 570 15.77 -33.13 -28.33
CA GLN A 570 16.40 -31.97 -28.98
C GLN A 570 15.59 -30.69 -28.73
N GLU A 571 14.26 -30.77 -28.75
CA GLU A 571 13.38 -29.66 -28.39
C GLU A 571 13.51 -29.28 -26.93
N ILE A 572 13.51 -30.26 -26.01
CA ILE A 572 13.75 -30.05 -24.58
C ILE A 572 15.10 -29.36 -24.36
N ALA A 573 16.17 -29.82 -25.00
CA ALA A 573 17.48 -29.17 -24.90
C ALA A 573 17.47 -27.72 -25.44
N SER A 574 16.68 -27.44 -26.48
CA SER A 574 16.52 -26.08 -27.01
C SER A 574 15.72 -25.18 -26.06
N LEU A 575 14.65 -25.72 -25.47
CA LEU A 575 13.81 -25.02 -24.49
C LEU A 575 14.55 -24.80 -23.18
N GLU A 576 15.39 -25.74 -22.74
CA GLU A 576 16.26 -25.57 -21.58
C GLU A 576 17.28 -24.46 -21.81
N ARG A 577 17.86 -24.36 -23.01
CA ARG A 577 18.74 -23.24 -23.38
C ARG A 577 18.00 -21.91 -23.36
N GLN A 578 16.83 -21.83 -24.00
CA GLN A 578 16.01 -20.61 -23.98
C GLN A 578 15.55 -20.25 -22.57
N THR A 579 15.22 -21.24 -21.75
CA THR A 579 14.84 -21.04 -20.34
C THR A 579 16.01 -20.52 -19.53
N ASN A 580 17.23 -21.03 -19.75
CA ASN A 580 18.42 -20.53 -19.07
C ASN A 580 18.79 -19.12 -19.54
N GLU A 581 18.71 -18.82 -20.84
CA GLU A 581 18.90 -17.46 -21.37
C GLU A 581 17.86 -16.47 -20.82
N LEU A 582 16.60 -16.90 -20.69
CA LEU A 582 15.55 -16.08 -20.09
C LEU A 582 15.77 -15.90 -18.59
N LYS A 583 16.21 -16.93 -17.87
CA LYS A 583 16.56 -16.83 -16.45
C LYS A 583 17.74 -15.87 -16.23
N GLU A 584 18.77 -15.94 -17.06
CA GLU A 584 19.92 -15.04 -17.00
C GLU A 584 19.50 -13.60 -17.33
N LYS A 585 18.61 -13.40 -18.31
CA LYS A 585 18.01 -12.08 -18.57
C LYS A 585 17.16 -11.58 -17.41
N ILE A 586 16.38 -12.44 -16.77
CA ILE A 586 15.60 -12.09 -15.58
C ILE A 586 16.54 -11.72 -14.43
N GLU A 587 17.58 -12.50 -14.19
CA GLU A 587 18.57 -12.24 -13.13
C GLU A 587 19.29 -10.90 -13.36
N ASN A 588 19.71 -10.62 -14.60
CA ASN A 588 20.32 -9.34 -14.96
C ASN A 588 19.35 -8.17 -14.79
N ILE A 589 18.09 -8.30 -15.24
CA ILE A 589 17.07 -7.25 -15.07
C ILE A 589 16.73 -7.06 -13.59
N GLU A 590 16.65 -8.12 -12.80
CA GLU A 590 16.43 -8.04 -11.36
C GLU A 590 17.61 -7.40 -10.64
N GLU A 591 18.86 -7.62 -11.11
CA GLU A 591 20.04 -6.97 -10.57
C GLU A 591 20.09 -5.48 -10.94
N GLU A 592 19.72 -5.12 -12.17
CA GLU A 592 19.51 -3.73 -12.58
C GLU A 592 18.41 -3.05 -11.75
N ILE A 593 17.29 -3.73 -11.49
CA ILE A 593 16.22 -3.21 -10.62
C ILE A 593 16.73 -3.03 -9.19
N ARG A 594 17.44 -4.02 -8.62
CA ARG A 594 18.03 -3.90 -7.28
C ARG A 594 19.02 -2.74 -7.19
N GLN A 595 19.83 -2.53 -8.22
CA GLN A 595 20.78 -1.43 -8.27
C GLN A 595 20.07 -0.08 -8.38
N LEU A 596 19.03 0.02 -9.21
CA LEU A 596 18.19 1.21 -9.30
C LEU A 596 17.44 1.48 -7.99
N ASP A 597 16.94 0.45 -7.31
CA ASP A 597 16.30 0.59 -5.99
C ASP A 597 17.29 1.06 -4.92
N LEU A 598 18.53 0.56 -4.93
CA LEU A 598 19.60 1.05 -4.05
C LEU A 598 19.97 2.51 -4.36
N ASP A 599 20.09 2.89 -5.64
CA ASP A 599 20.35 4.26 -6.06
C ASP A 599 19.17 5.19 -5.69
N ILE A 600 17.94 4.69 -5.77
CA ILE A 600 16.72 5.40 -5.34
C ILE A 600 16.71 5.54 -3.81
N GLU A 601 17.02 4.50 -3.04
CA GLU A 601 17.12 4.55 -1.58
C GLU A 601 18.24 5.49 -1.11
N GLU A 602 19.39 5.46 -1.78
CA GLU A 602 20.51 6.38 -1.51
C GLU A 602 20.14 7.84 -1.83
N ASN A 603 19.33 8.05 -2.87
CA ASN A 603 18.74 9.35 -3.21
C ASN A 603 17.48 9.71 -2.39
N GLN A 604 16.85 8.78 -1.69
CA GLN A 604 15.71 9.04 -0.78
C GLN A 604 16.16 9.27 0.68
N GLY A 605 17.40 8.91 1.02
CA GLY A 605 17.98 9.04 2.36
C GLY A 605 18.73 10.36 2.64
N GLU A 606 19.77 10.24 3.49
CA GLU A 606 20.56 11.36 4.08
C GLU A 606 21.02 12.42 3.07
N ARG A 607 21.28 12.04 1.82
CA ARG A 607 21.74 12.98 0.78
C ARG A 607 20.65 13.95 0.35
N ASN A 608 19.41 13.51 0.22
CA ASN A 608 18.27 14.39 -0.08
C ASN A 608 17.84 15.19 1.14
N GLN A 609 18.02 14.63 2.34
CA GLN A 609 17.82 15.37 3.59
C GLN A 609 18.87 16.48 3.74
N LYS A 610 20.16 16.19 3.48
CA LYS A 610 21.24 17.18 3.41
C LYS A 610 21.02 18.18 2.28
N TYR A 611 20.52 17.77 1.12
CA TYR A 611 20.18 18.69 0.02
C TYR A 611 19.02 19.62 0.40
N LYS A 612 17.97 19.11 1.05
CA LYS A 612 16.87 19.93 1.59
C LYS A 612 17.35 20.87 2.69
N GLU A 613 18.25 20.42 3.57
CA GLU A 613 18.88 21.29 4.57
C GLU A 613 19.77 22.36 3.94
N LEU A 614 20.50 22.01 2.88
CA LEU A 614 21.36 22.93 2.15
C LEU A 614 20.53 23.99 1.42
N LYS A 615 19.46 23.57 0.74
CA LYS A 615 18.51 24.45 0.07
C LYS A 615 17.78 25.34 1.07
N LYS A 616 17.40 24.82 2.24
CA LYS A 616 16.80 25.61 3.31
C LYS A 616 17.80 26.61 3.90
N ARG A 617 19.09 26.24 4.01
CA ARG A 617 20.17 27.17 4.38
C ARG A 617 20.35 28.26 3.33
N GLU A 618 20.35 27.90 2.05
CA GLU A 618 20.43 28.83 0.93
C GLU A 618 19.24 29.81 0.97
N GLU A 619 18.01 29.31 1.13
CA GLU A 619 16.81 30.15 1.30
C GLU A 619 16.92 31.10 2.50
N THR A 620 17.45 30.64 3.66
CA THR A 620 17.67 31.54 4.80
C THR A 620 18.79 32.55 4.59
N ILE A 621 19.82 32.20 3.80
CA ILE A 621 20.90 33.11 3.44
C ILE A 621 20.35 34.16 2.46
N ASP A 622 19.56 33.76 1.47
CA ASP A 622 18.91 34.67 0.54
C ASP A 622 17.92 35.59 1.24
N GLU A 623 17.12 35.07 2.17
CA GLU A 623 16.22 35.88 3.00
C GLU A 623 17.01 36.86 3.87
N PHE A 624 18.14 36.44 4.46
CA PHE A 624 19.04 37.33 5.18
C PHE A 624 19.66 38.38 4.27
N LEU A 625 20.16 38.02 3.09
CA LEU A 625 20.77 38.94 2.13
C LEU A 625 19.76 39.97 1.61
N ASN A 626 18.53 39.53 1.32
CA ASN A 626 17.43 40.41 0.89
C ASN A 626 17.04 41.40 2.01
N ASN A 627 17.05 40.94 3.26
CA ASN A 627 16.70 41.77 4.42
C ASN A 627 17.91 42.52 5.04
N PHE A 628 19.14 42.24 4.57
CA PHE A 628 20.36 42.78 5.15
C PHE A 628 20.45 44.29 4.94
N GLU A 629 20.18 44.77 3.72
CA GLU A 629 20.29 46.19 3.43
C GLU A 629 19.23 47.02 4.18
N GLU A 630 18.04 46.44 4.41
CA GLU A 630 17.02 47.04 5.27
C GLU A 630 17.45 47.05 6.75
N SER A 631 17.94 45.93 7.27
CA SER A 631 18.39 45.80 8.66
C SER A 631 19.59 46.72 8.95
N LYS A 632 20.55 46.78 8.02
CA LYS A 632 21.69 47.69 8.05
C LYS A 632 21.23 49.15 7.97
N GLY A 633 20.22 49.46 7.16
CA GLY A 633 19.60 50.79 7.12
C GLY A 633 18.98 51.18 8.45
N GLN A 634 18.23 50.27 9.09
CA GLN A 634 17.65 50.49 10.42
C GLN A 634 18.72 50.68 11.51
N GLU A 635 19.79 49.86 11.50
CA GLU A 635 20.90 50.03 12.44
C GLU A 635 21.70 51.29 12.17
N MET A 636 21.92 51.67 10.91
CA MET A 636 22.54 52.97 10.57
C MET A 636 21.68 54.14 11.02
N GLU A 637 20.35 54.06 10.92
CA GLU A 637 19.47 55.12 11.42
C GLU A 637 19.48 55.19 12.95
N LYS A 638 19.50 54.05 13.66
CA LYS A 638 19.71 54.01 15.11
C LYS A 638 21.07 54.58 15.52
N LEU A 639 22.12 54.25 14.76
CA LEU A 639 23.47 54.74 15.01
C LEU A 639 23.52 56.25 14.80
N LYS A 640 22.95 56.75 13.71
CA LYS A 640 22.78 58.18 13.43
C LYS A 640 21.93 58.88 14.48
N GLN A 641 20.88 58.26 14.98
CA GLN A 641 20.05 58.81 16.05
C GLN A 641 20.79 58.84 17.40
N THR A 642 21.62 57.83 17.65
CA THR A 642 22.51 57.79 18.81
C THR A 642 23.62 58.84 18.68
N GLU A 643 24.20 59.01 17.50
CA GLU A 643 25.14 60.09 17.18
C GLU A 643 24.47 61.45 17.35
N GLN A 644 23.25 61.65 16.88
CA GLN A 644 22.48 62.89 17.12
C GLN A 644 22.20 63.11 18.59
N ASN A 645 21.92 62.06 19.37
CA ASN A 645 21.76 62.16 20.81
C ASN A 645 23.07 62.51 21.50
N ILE A 646 24.19 61.92 21.07
CA ILE A 646 25.54 62.24 21.54
C ILE A 646 25.87 63.69 21.18
N VAL A 647 25.61 64.13 19.95
CA VAL A 647 25.80 65.51 19.49
C VAL A 647 24.89 66.47 20.25
N SER A 648 23.64 66.10 20.53
CA SER A 648 22.72 66.88 21.37
C SER A 648 23.22 67.00 22.81
N LEU A 649 23.74 65.91 23.39
CA LEU A 649 24.38 65.92 24.71
C LEU A 649 25.68 66.73 24.71
N LEU A 650 26.49 66.62 23.66
CA LEU A 650 27.71 67.39 23.45
C LEU A 650 27.40 68.84 23.16
N GLU A 651 26.29 69.18 22.49
CA GLU A 651 25.78 70.53 22.30
C GLU A 651 25.23 71.08 23.60
N HIS A 652 24.57 70.28 24.42
CA HIS A 652 24.14 70.68 25.76
C HIS A 652 25.35 70.94 26.67
N THR A 653 26.38 70.10 26.55
CA THR A 653 27.67 70.24 27.22
C THR A 653 28.47 71.41 26.65
N SER A 654 28.36 71.67 25.34
CA SER A 654 29.02 72.75 24.60
C SER A 654 28.29 74.08 24.80
N ARG A 655 26.97 74.10 25.01
CA ARG A 655 26.20 75.29 25.46
C ARG A 655 26.55 75.64 26.91
N ASN A 656 26.85 74.62 27.71
CA ASN A 656 27.48 74.80 29.03
C ASN A 656 28.95 75.26 28.91
N MET A 657 29.69 74.77 27.91
CA MET A 657 31.08 75.15 27.63
C MET A 657 31.19 76.50 26.91
N SER A 658 30.15 76.99 26.22
CA SER A 658 30.12 78.27 25.51
C SER A 658 29.86 79.46 26.44
N ARG A 659 29.76 79.21 27.76
CA ARG A 659 30.12 80.20 28.80
C ARG A 659 31.63 80.36 28.99
N PHE A 660 32.43 79.50 28.37
CA PHE A 660 33.89 79.54 28.30
C PHE A 660 34.34 79.41 26.82
N THR A 661 34.43 80.57 26.18
CA THR A 661 35.40 80.86 25.09
C THR A 661 35.20 80.17 23.72
N ALA A 662 34.64 80.98 22.84
CA ALA A 662 34.62 81.02 21.38
C ALA A 662 35.74 80.34 20.53
N LEU A 663 35.26 79.77 19.40
CA LEU A 663 35.72 79.81 17.97
C LEU A 663 36.96 79.03 17.48
N PRO A 664 36.83 78.30 16.35
CA PRO A 664 37.58 78.66 15.12
C PRO A 664 36.78 78.52 13.78
N THR A 665 37.47 78.84 12.68
CA THR A 665 37.02 79.62 11.49
C THR A 665 36.78 78.85 10.15
N PRO A 666 36.17 79.51 9.14
CA PRO A 666 35.56 78.92 7.91
C PRO A 666 36.51 78.41 6.80
N GLN A 667 37.76 78.05 7.10
CA GLN A 667 38.76 77.71 6.08
C GLN A 667 39.02 76.20 5.92
N GLU A 668 38.47 75.37 6.82
CA GLU A 668 38.57 73.90 6.77
C GLU A 668 37.41 73.23 5.98
N LEU A 669 36.36 73.98 5.65
CA LEU A 669 35.19 73.47 4.91
C LEU A 669 35.41 73.41 3.39
N GLY A 670 36.36 74.19 2.86
CA GLY A 670 36.67 74.24 1.43
C GLY A 670 37.57 73.09 0.98
N THR A 671 38.55 72.71 1.79
CA THR A 671 39.52 71.65 1.49
C THR A 671 38.91 70.25 1.50
N MET A 672 37.88 70.01 2.31
CA MET A 672 37.17 68.72 2.32
C MET A 672 36.25 68.49 1.12
N LYS A 673 35.85 69.55 0.40
CA LYS A 673 34.92 69.45 -0.73
C LYS A 673 35.63 69.06 -2.03
N GLU A 674 36.86 69.55 -2.25
CA GLU A 674 37.69 69.18 -3.41
C GLU A 674 38.31 67.78 -3.28
N ASP A 675 38.64 67.31 -2.07
CA ASP A 675 39.13 65.95 -1.83
C ASP A 675 38.07 64.86 -2.10
N LEU A 676 36.79 65.20 -1.98
CA LEU A 676 35.67 64.27 -2.14
C LEU A 676 35.37 63.97 -3.62
N GLU A 677 35.49 64.97 -4.51
CA GLU A 677 35.30 64.81 -5.96
C GLU A 677 36.48 64.07 -6.64
N PHE A 678 37.70 64.25 -6.13
CA PHE A 678 38.88 63.53 -6.62
C PHE A 678 38.84 62.04 -6.23
N LYS A 679 38.44 61.71 -4.99
CA LYS A 679 38.31 60.31 -4.53
C LYS A 679 37.17 59.53 -5.17
N THR A 680 36.06 60.19 -5.53
CA THR A 680 34.93 59.54 -6.21
C THR A 680 35.26 59.16 -7.67
N GLY A 681 36.17 59.89 -8.32
CA GLY A 681 36.69 59.56 -9.66
C GLY A 681 37.64 58.36 -9.72
N GLU A 682 38.53 58.21 -8.73
CA GLU A 682 39.40 57.02 -8.63
C GLU A 682 38.64 55.76 -8.20
N MET A 683 37.58 55.92 -7.39
CA MET A 683 36.75 54.82 -6.91
C MET A 683 36.06 54.06 -8.07
N LYS A 684 35.52 54.77 -9.07
CA LYS A 684 34.89 54.15 -10.25
C LYS A 684 35.85 53.38 -11.18
N LYS A 685 37.12 53.81 -11.26
CA LYS A 685 38.17 53.08 -12.01
C LYS A 685 38.67 51.84 -11.25
N SER A 686 38.69 51.92 -9.92
CA SER A 686 38.97 50.77 -9.04
C SER A 686 37.84 49.74 -9.08
N GLU A 687 36.58 50.19 -9.16
CA GLU A 687 35.37 49.34 -9.23
C GLU A 687 35.33 48.45 -10.50
N GLN A 688 35.68 49.00 -11.67
CA GLN A 688 35.74 48.19 -12.90
C GLN A 688 36.92 47.20 -12.96
N THR A 689 38.00 47.49 -12.24
CA THR A 689 39.18 46.60 -12.16
C THR A 689 38.98 45.51 -11.09
N THR A 690 38.22 45.81 -10.03
CA THR A 690 37.86 44.86 -8.96
C THR A 690 36.81 43.84 -9.41
N VAL A 691 35.87 44.16 -10.29
CA VAL A 691 34.88 43.18 -10.81
C VAL A 691 35.54 42.11 -11.69
N GLY A 692 36.57 42.45 -12.47
CA GLY A 692 37.35 41.48 -13.26
C GLY A 692 38.31 40.64 -12.41
N LEU A 693 39.00 41.27 -11.45
CA LEU A 693 39.88 40.58 -10.50
C LEU A 693 39.09 39.75 -9.47
N ALA A 694 37.85 40.09 -9.12
CA ALA A 694 37.02 39.31 -8.21
C ALA A 694 36.65 37.95 -8.82
N ALA A 695 36.28 37.88 -10.09
CA ALA A 695 35.97 36.61 -10.75
C ALA A 695 37.19 35.68 -10.88
N GLU A 696 38.38 36.25 -11.14
CA GLU A 696 39.62 35.49 -11.20
C GLU A 696 40.15 35.13 -9.80
N SER A 697 39.98 36.03 -8.83
CA SER A 697 40.25 35.80 -7.40
C SER A 697 39.33 34.74 -6.82
N ASP A 698 38.05 34.71 -7.14
CA ASP A 698 37.11 33.70 -6.64
C ASP A 698 37.47 32.30 -7.17
N LYS A 699 37.92 32.22 -8.43
CA LYS A 699 38.41 30.97 -9.01
C LYS A 699 39.74 30.54 -8.38
N LEU A 700 40.70 31.44 -8.25
CA LEU A 700 41.98 31.19 -7.58
C LEU A 700 41.82 30.92 -6.09
N GLN A 701 40.82 31.50 -5.42
CA GLN A 701 40.50 31.30 -4.01
C GLN A 701 39.78 29.97 -3.81
N SER A 702 38.93 29.54 -4.75
CA SER A 702 38.37 28.18 -4.74
C SER A 702 39.46 27.12 -4.93
N ASP A 703 40.41 27.36 -5.83
CA ASP A 703 41.52 26.42 -6.07
C ASP A 703 42.55 26.47 -4.94
N LEU A 704 42.84 27.65 -4.37
CA LEU A 704 43.65 27.82 -3.17
C LEU A 704 43.00 27.15 -1.97
N GLN A 705 41.68 27.28 -1.76
CA GLN A 705 40.98 26.58 -0.66
C GLN A 705 41.05 25.07 -0.80
N LYS A 706 40.99 24.51 -2.02
CA LYS A 706 41.18 23.06 -2.22
C LYS A 706 42.61 22.64 -1.90
N VAL A 707 43.60 23.43 -2.30
CA VAL A 707 45.01 23.16 -2.02
C VAL A 707 45.32 23.33 -0.54
N GLU A 708 44.84 24.39 0.11
CA GLU A 708 44.97 24.65 1.55
C GLU A 708 44.26 23.57 2.37
N GLN A 709 43.08 23.10 1.96
CA GLN A 709 42.41 21.99 2.65
C GLN A 709 43.18 20.67 2.50
N LEU A 710 43.80 20.41 1.35
CA LEU A 710 44.65 19.24 1.15
C LEU A 710 45.96 19.37 1.95
N GLU A 711 46.57 20.55 1.96
CA GLU A 711 47.79 20.83 2.71
C GLU A 711 47.55 20.81 4.22
N GLU A 712 46.42 21.32 4.70
CA GLU A 712 46.01 21.24 6.11
C GLU A 712 45.69 19.79 6.50
N LYS A 713 45.00 19.01 5.65
CA LYS A 713 44.81 17.57 5.90
C LYS A 713 46.12 16.80 5.92
N ILE A 714 47.01 17.05 4.97
CA ILE A 714 48.30 16.37 4.92
C ILE A 714 49.15 16.79 6.12
N ASN A 715 49.22 18.08 6.46
CA ASN A 715 49.98 18.54 7.62
C ASN A 715 49.39 18.03 8.93
N THR A 716 48.07 17.99 9.09
CA THR A 716 47.44 17.42 10.29
C THR A 716 47.69 15.92 10.40
N GLU A 717 47.60 15.16 9.30
CA GLU A 717 47.96 13.74 9.31
C GLU A 717 49.44 13.51 9.58
N LEU A 718 50.33 14.33 9.02
CA LEU A 718 51.77 14.23 9.20
C LEU A 718 52.19 14.62 10.64
N VAL A 719 51.55 15.65 11.21
CA VAL A 719 51.70 16.02 12.63
C VAL A 719 51.16 14.90 13.52
N MET A 720 49.96 14.38 13.25
CA MET A 720 49.41 13.26 14.02
C MET A 720 50.27 12.01 13.94
N LEU A 721 50.80 11.67 12.76
CA LEU A 721 51.69 10.52 12.58
C LEU A 721 53.03 10.72 13.29
N LYS A 722 53.61 11.93 13.23
CA LYS A 722 54.82 12.26 13.98
C LYS A 722 54.60 12.24 15.48
N GLU A 723 53.51 12.83 15.97
CA GLU A 723 53.13 12.76 17.38
C GLU A 723 52.90 11.32 17.81
N LYS A 724 52.19 10.53 17.02
CA LYS A 724 51.94 9.11 17.30
C LYS A 724 53.23 8.30 17.36
N THR A 725 54.17 8.57 16.45
CA THR A 725 55.47 7.90 16.43
C THR A 725 56.31 8.31 17.64
N ALA A 726 56.36 9.60 17.97
CA ALA A 726 57.03 10.11 19.16
C ALA A 726 56.39 9.58 20.46
N THR A 727 55.07 9.45 20.52
CA THR A 727 54.39 8.83 21.66
C THR A 727 54.70 7.34 21.75
N MET A 728 54.72 6.61 20.63
CA MET A 728 55.07 5.18 20.64
C MET A 728 56.53 4.95 21.04
N GLU A 729 57.46 5.79 20.58
CA GLU A 729 58.88 5.74 20.99
C GLU A 729 59.04 6.05 22.49
N LYS A 730 58.34 7.07 22.98
CA LYS A 730 58.32 7.42 24.40
C LYS A 730 57.67 6.34 25.25
N GLU A 731 56.59 5.74 24.77
CA GLU A 731 55.91 4.62 25.44
C GLU A 731 56.82 3.40 25.50
N LEU A 732 57.54 3.06 24.42
CA LEU A 732 58.54 1.98 24.42
C LEU A 732 59.63 2.21 25.47
N GLU A 733 60.10 3.44 25.64
CA GLU A 733 61.08 3.79 26.66
C GLU A 733 60.48 3.69 28.08
N ILE A 734 59.26 4.16 28.29
CA ILE A 734 58.54 4.07 29.58
C ILE A 734 58.24 2.61 29.96
N TYR A 735 57.85 1.77 29.01
CA TYR A 735 57.53 0.36 29.25
C TYR A 735 58.78 -0.52 29.33
N SER A 736 59.97 0.00 28.99
CA SER A 736 61.23 -0.72 29.15
C SER A 736 61.64 -0.90 30.62
N ASP A 737 61.26 0.04 31.51
CA ASP A 737 61.50 -0.03 32.95
C ASP A 737 60.20 -0.10 33.77
N LEU A 738 59.68 -1.32 33.87
CA LEU A 738 58.48 -1.67 34.64
C LEU A 738 58.56 -1.30 36.13
N SER A 739 59.76 -1.21 36.69
CA SER A 739 60.00 -0.90 38.11
C SER A 739 59.74 0.58 38.38
N SER A 740 60.35 1.45 37.58
CA SER A 740 60.17 2.91 37.68
C SER A 740 58.72 3.32 37.40
N LEU A 741 58.09 2.71 36.38
CA LEU A 741 56.68 2.96 36.05
C LEU A 741 55.73 2.62 37.21
N LYS A 742 56.02 1.55 37.95
CA LYS A 742 55.23 1.15 39.12
C LYS A 742 55.36 2.15 40.27
N GLU A 743 56.56 2.70 40.48
CA GLU A 743 56.80 3.70 41.52
C GLU A 743 56.15 5.06 41.18
N GLU A 744 56.23 5.50 39.92
CA GLU A 744 55.53 6.71 39.45
C GLU A 744 54.02 6.55 39.50
N ALA A 745 53.49 5.38 39.16
CA ALA A 745 52.06 5.09 39.28
C ALA A 745 51.59 5.13 40.74
N GLU A 746 52.37 4.60 41.69
CA GLU A 746 52.08 4.70 43.13
C GLU A 746 52.13 6.16 43.62
N LYS A 747 53.12 6.95 43.17
CA LYS A 747 53.24 8.37 43.51
C LYS A 747 52.07 9.18 42.94
N LYS A 748 51.67 8.91 41.70
CA LYS A 748 50.51 9.53 41.05
C LYS A 748 49.21 9.13 41.74
N ARG A 749 49.06 7.86 42.14
CA ARG A 749 47.92 7.37 42.92
C ARG A 749 47.79 8.11 44.24
N ARG A 750 48.90 8.32 44.98
CA ARG A 750 48.90 9.10 46.22
C ARG A 750 48.49 10.56 45.98
N LYS A 751 49.08 11.22 44.99
CA LYS A 751 48.72 12.60 44.64
C LYS A 751 47.24 12.75 44.26
N LEU A 752 46.72 11.84 43.44
CA LEU A 752 45.30 11.84 43.06
C LEU A 752 44.38 11.58 44.26
N MET A 753 44.84 10.80 45.25
CA MET A 753 44.07 10.59 46.48
C MET A 753 44.03 11.87 47.33
N ASP A 754 45.13 12.60 47.42
CA ASP A 754 45.18 13.89 48.12
C ASP A 754 44.32 14.96 47.41
N ASP A 755 44.39 15.02 46.08
CA ASP A 755 43.56 15.90 45.26
C ASP A 755 42.07 15.56 45.41
N ARG A 756 41.72 14.27 45.44
CA ARG A 756 40.35 13.81 45.72
C ARG A 756 39.86 14.33 47.06
N VAL A 757 40.67 14.23 48.11
CA VAL A 757 40.31 14.72 49.46
C VAL A 757 40.15 16.25 49.46
N SER A 758 41.04 16.98 48.78
CA SER A 758 40.96 18.44 48.63
C SER A 758 39.69 18.88 47.90
N LEU A 759 39.39 18.24 46.76
CA LEU A 759 38.20 18.52 45.97
C LEU A 759 36.91 18.15 46.72
N GLN A 760 36.93 17.06 47.48
CA GLN A 760 35.80 16.66 48.31
C GLN A 760 35.52 17.68 49.42
N ARG A 761 36.56 18.21 50.08
CA ARG A 761 36.41 19.32 51.03
C ARG A 761 35.83 20.57 50.34
N ARG A 762 36.31 20.92 49.15
CA ARG A 762 35.82 22.08 48.39
C ARG A 762 34.35 21.93 47.99
N ARG A 763 33.94 20.74 47.53
CA ARG A 763 32.54 20.39 47.24
C ARG A 763 31.67 20.56 48.48
N ASP A 764 32.11 20.05 49.62
CA ASP A 764 31.33 20.11 50.86
C ASP A 764 31.19 21.55 51.37
N THR A 765 32.22 22.37 51.20
CA THR A 765 32.14 23.82 51.46
C THR A 765 31.13 24.49 50.54
N PHE A 766 31.21 24.26 49.22
CA PHE A 766 30.24 24.83 48.28
C PHE A 766 28.80 24.39 48.57
N LYS A 767 28.61 23.12 48.96
CA LYS A 767 27.29 22.60 49.34
C LYS A 767 26.71 23.38 50.53
N LYS A 768 27.53 23.72 51.53
CA LYS A 768 27.11 24.56 52.66
C LYS A 768 26.78 25.99 52.23
N THR A 769 27.61 26.59 51.37
CA THR A 769 27.34 27.94 50.83
C THR A 769 26.05 27.96 50.03
N MET A 770 25.80 26.93 49.22
CA MET A 770 24.58 26.79 48.44
C MET A 770 23.35 26.67 49.35
N GLN A 771 23.41 25.84 50.40
CA GLN A 771 22.33 25.75 51.40
C GLN A 771 22.03 27.09 52.07
N GLN A 772 23.06 27.87 52.43
CA GLN A 772 22.88 29.21 52.99
C GLN A 772 22.21 30.16 51.99
N LEU A 773 22.60 30.11 50.72
CA LEU A 773 22.04 30.94 49.66
C LEU A 773 20.58 30.56 49.37
N THR A 774 20.26 29.27 49.34
CA THR A 774 18.89 28.75 49.20
C THR A 774 18.03 29.20 50.36
N SER A 775 18.52 29.13 51.60
CA SER A 775 17.78 29.62 52.77
C SER A 775 17.51 31.13 52.70
N LYS A 776 18.48 31.93 52.25
CA LYS A 776 18.27 33.37 52.01
C LYS A 776 17.24 33.62 50.91
N TYR A 777 17.28 32.86 49.83
CA TYR A 777 16.32 32.95 48.74
C TYR A 777 14.90 32.62 49.20
N GLU A 778 14.72 31.52 49.93
CA GLU A 778 13.41 31.16 50.48
C GLU A 778 12.90 32.19 51.48
N GLY A 779 13.79 32.77 52.30
CA GLY A 779 13.45 33.88 53.19
C GLY A 779 12.95 35.12 52.42
N MET A 780 13.65 35.54 51.36
CA MET A 780 13.19 36.66 50.53
C MET A 780 11.90 36.33 49.77
N LYS A 781 11.74 35.09 49.32
CA LYS A 781 10.52 34.61 48.67
C LYS A 781 9.32 34.63 49.63
N ALA A 782 9.53 34.23 50.89
CA ALA A 782 8.51 34.33 51.92
C ALA A 782 8.12 35.80 52.17
N GLN A 783 9.10 36.69 52.31
CA GLN A 783 8.87 38.15 52.47
C GLN A 783 8.12 38.75 51.27
N LEU A 784 8.41 38.30 50.05
CA LEU A 784 7.69 38.74 48.85
C LEU A 784 6.24 38.24 48.83
N ASN A 785 6.01 37.00 49.24
CA ASN A 785 4.67 36.42 49.33
C ASN A 785 3.83 36.99 50.49
N GLU A 786 4.47 37.43 51.57
CA GLU A 786 3.83 38.14 52.68
C GLU A 786 3.53 39.61 52.36
N ASN A 787 4.12 40.16 51.29
CA ASN A 787 3.83 41.52 50.84
C ASN A 787 2.44 41.59 50.22
N GLU A 788 1.52 42.26 50.93
CA GLU A 788 0.13 42.44 50.51
C GLU A 788 0.01 43.05 49.10
N THR A 789 0.93 43.95 48.72
CA THR A 789 0.93 44.58 47.39
C THR A 789 1.21 43.55 46.29
N PHE A 790 2.12 42.61 46.53
CA PHE A 790 2.47 41.55 45.58
C PHE A 790 1.32 40.55 45.41
N VAL A 791 0.67 40.17 46.52
CA VAL A 791 -0.52 39.31 46.49
C VAL A 791 -1.67 39.99 45.75
N GLN A 792 -1.89 41.29 45.98
CA GLN A 792 -2.90 42.06 45.24
C GLN A 792 -2.58 42.16 43.75
N LEU A 793 -1.33 42.41 43.37
CA LEU A 793 -0.90 42.43 41.97
C LEU A 793 -1.13 41.08 41.29
N GLY A 794 -0.73 39.98 41.93
CA GLY A 794 -0.93 38.63 41.39
C GLY A 794 -2.41 38.26 41.26
N ASN A 795 -3.27 38.75 42.15
CA ASN A 795 -4.72 38.58 42.03
C ASN A 795 -5.31 39.43 40.88
N LEU A 796 -4.80 40.63 40.66
CA LEU A 796 -5.18 41.47 39.52
C LEU A 796 -4.73 40.85 38.19
N GLU A 797 -3.53 40.29 38.15
CA GLU A 797 -3.00 39.58 36.98
C GLU A 797 -3.86 38.35 36.64
N LYS A 798 -4.23 37.53 37.63
CA LYS A 798 -5.16 36.40 37.42
C LYS A 798 -6.53 36.86 36.94
N LYS A 799 -7.06 37.97 37.46
CA LYS A 799 -8.33 38.55 36.97
C LYS A 799 -8.20 39.00 35.52
N TRP A 800 -7.08 39.66 35.18
CA TRP A 800 -6.81 40.10 33.83
C TRP A 800 -6.73 38.92 32.85
N GLN A 801 -5.99 37.85 33.20
CA GLN A 801 -5.92 36.62 32.40
C GLN A 801 -7.30 35.98 32.21
N HIS A 802 -8.13 35.93 33.27
CA HIS A 802 -9.49 35.40 33.16
C HIS A 802 -10.37 36.26 32.23
N HIS A 803 -10.26 37.59 32.30
CA HIS A 803 -10.98 38.49 31.40
C HIS A 803 -10.49 38.39 29.95
N GLU A 804 -9.19 38.18 29.74
CA GLU A 804 -8.62 37.94 28.41
C GLU A 804 -9.16 36.64 27.80
N GLN A 805 -9.19 35.56 28.58
CA GLN A 805 -9.75 34.29 28.15
C GLN A 805 -11.25 34.41 27.82
N ASN A 806 -12.03 35.11 28.65
CA ASN A 806 -13.45 35.36 28.36
C ASN A 806 -13.65 36.20 27.09
N ASN A 807 -12.80 37.20 26.85
CA ASN A 807 -12.82 37.98 25.61
C ASN A 807 -12.49 37.13 24.39
N PHE A 808 -11.53 36.22 24.50
CA PHE A 808 -11.19 35.30 23.43
C PHE A 808 -12.37 34.40 23.07
N VAL A 809 -12.99 33.76 24.07
CA VAL A 809 -14.18 32.90 23.88
C VAL A 809 -15.34 33.69 23.27
N MET A 810 -15.58 34.93 23.72
CA MET A 810 -16.64 35.77 23.17
C MET A 810 -16.37 36.15 21.71
N LYS A 811 -15.11 36.48 21.35
CA LYS A 811 -14.71 36.74 19.96
C LYS A 811 -14.91 35.53 19.07
N GLU A 812 -14.53 34.35 19.56
CA GLU A 812 -14.71 33.10 18.83
C GLU A 812 -16.20 32.80 18.62
N PHE A 813 -17.02 32.96 19.66
CA PHE A 813 -18.46 32.82 19.56
C PHE A 813 -19.09 33.79 18.54
N ILE A 814 -18.68 35.06 18.56
CA ILE A 814 -19.12 36.07 17.59
C ILE A 814 -18.70 35.67 16.17
N ASN A 815 -17.46 35.24 15.97
CA ASN A 815 -16.98 34.80 14.66
C ASN A 815 -17.77 33.58 14.16
N THR A 816 -17.99 32.58 14.99
CA THR A 816 -18.78 31.40 14.65
C THR A 816 -20.22 31.77 14.30
N LYS A 817 -20.88 32.62 15.10
CA LYS A 817 -22.24 33.10 14.78
C LYS A 817 -22.27 33.96 13.52
N THR A 818 -21.24 34.76 13.27
CA THR A 818 -21.12 35.55 12.05
C THR A 818 -20.96 34.66 10.82
N MET A 819 -20.19 33.57 10.92
CA MET A 819 -20.05 32.57 9.87
C MET A 819 -21.35 31.79 9.63
N GLU A 820 -22.07 31.41 10.68
CA GLU A 820 -23.38 30.76 10.58
C GLU A 820 -24.44 31.66 9.94
N CYS A 821 -24.35 32.98 10.14
CA CYS A 821 -25.26 33.98 9.59
C CYS A 821 -24.78 34.59 8.25
N ASP A 822 -23.65 34.15 7.68
CA ASP A 822 -23.18 34.66 6.39
C ASP A 822 -23.89 33.96 5.21
N TYR A 823 -25.09 34.46 4.91
CA TYR A 823 -25.88 33.99 3.77
C TYR A 823 -25.39 34.54 2.41
N ARG A 824 -24.27 35.29 2.33
CA ARG A 824 -23.80 35.87 1.05
C ARG A 824 -23.46 34.80 0.02
N ALA A 825 -22.87 33.68 0.45
CA ALA A 825 -22.58 32.55 -0.44
C ALA A 825 -23.87 31.90 -0.99
N ILE A 826 -24.87 31.72 -0.12
CA ILE A 826 -26.18 31.18 -0.52
C ILE A 826 -26.91 32.17 -1.44
N SER A 827 -26.89 33.47 -1.13
CA SER A 827 -27.45 34.53 -1.97
C SER A 827 -26.80 34.59 -3.35
N LYS A 828 -25.47 34.47 -3.45
CA LYS A 828 -24.76 34.33 -4.74
C LYS A 828 -25.20 33.09 -5.50
N ARG A 829 -25.36 31.95 -4.83
CA ARG A 829 -25.78 30.69 -5.45
C ARG A 829 -27.22 30.77 -5.98
N VAL A 830 -28.14 31.34 -5.19
CA VAL A 830 -29.54 31.59 -5.61
C VAL A 830 -29.58 32.57 -6.78
N SER A 831 -28.78 33.63 -6.74
CA SER A 831 -28.69 34.60 -7.85
C SER A 831 -28.16 33.95 -9.14
N SER A 832 -27.18 33.05 -9.02
CA SER A 832 -26.68 32.25 -10.16
C SER A 832 -27.78 31.35 -10.71
N VAL A 833 -28.49 30.60 -9.86
CA VAL A 833 -29.60 29.74 -10.30
C VAL A 833 -30.71 30.54 -10.96
N ILE A 834 -31.06 31.71 -10.43
CA ILE A 834 -32.03 32.63 -11.06
C ILE A 834 -31.52 33.09 -12.43
N SER A 835 -30.24 33.44 -12.54
CA SER A 835 -29.62 33.80 -13.82
C SER A 835 -29.69 32.65 -14.82
N ASP A 836 -29.36 31.43 -14.39
CA ASP A 836 -29.42 30.23 -15.24
C ASP A 836 -30.86 29.95 -15.69
N PHE A 837 -31.83 30.07 -14.79
CA PHE A 837 -33.24 29.90 -15.08
C PHE A 837 -33.76 30.97 -16.05
N ASN A 838 -33.35 32.23 -15.85
CA ASN A 838 -33.64 33.33 -16.77
C ASN A 838 -33.01 33.10 -18.14
N THR A 839 -31.80 32.53 -18.20
CA THR A 839 -31.14 32.18 -19.46
C THR A 839 -31.88 31.06 -20.19
N ILE A 840 -32.38 30.06 -19.46
CA ILE A 840 -33.23 28.98 -20.00
C ILE A 840 -34.55 29.55 -20.52
N LEU A 841 -35.21 30.43 -19.77
CA LEU A 841 -36.44 31.11 -20.17
C LEU A 841 -36.22 31.98 -21.42
N GLN A 842 -35.12 32.73 -21.49
CA GLN A 842 -34.75 33.51 -22.67
C GLN A 842 -34.52 32.62 -23.89
N LYS A 843 -33.87 31.46 -23.72
CA LYS A 843 -33.72 30.47 -24.80
C LYS A 843 -35.07 29.89 -25.26
N GLN A 844 -35.99 29.61 -24.35
CA GLN A 844 -37.34 29.16 -24.69
C GLN A 844 -38.18 30.24 -25.38
N MET A 845 -38.06 31.51 -24.96
CA MET A 845 -38.73 32.66 -25.58
C MET A 845 -38.15 32.96 -26.97
N ALA A 846 -36.82 32.88 -27.13
CA ALA A 846 -36.16 33.04 -28.43
C ALA A 846 -36.56 31.94 -29.42
N GLY A 847 -36.79 30.70 -28.95
CA GLY A 847 -37.36 29.61 -29.76
C GLY A 847 -38.83 29.77 -30.14
N LYS A 848 -39.60 30.61 -29.43
CA LYS A 848 -41.00 30.94 -29.75
C LYS A 848 -41.18 32.14 -30.68
N THR A 849 -40.13 32.89 -31.00
CA THR A 849 -40.22 34.09 -31.85
C THR A 849 -39.94 33.79 -33.34
N SER A 850 -39.79 32.51 -33.72
CA SER A 850 -39.66 32.04 -35.11
C SER A 850 -40.82 31.13 -35.56
N MET A 851 -42.04 31.43 -35.12
CA MET A 851 -43.26 31.00 -35.81
C MET A 851 -44.06 32.21 -36.26
#